data_AF-A0A947UB71-F1
#
_entry.id   AF-A0A947UB71-F1
#
_cell.length_a   1.000
_cell.length_b   1.000
_cell.length_c   1.000
_cell.angle_alpha   90.00
_cell.angle_beta   90.00
_cell.angle_gamma   90.00
#
_symmetry.space_group_name_H-M   'P 1'
#
loop_
_entity.id
_entity.type
_entity.pdbx_description
1 polymer ?
#
loop_
_entity_poly.entity_id
_entity_poly.type
_entity_poly.pdbx_seq_one_letter_code
_entity_poly.pdbx_strand_id
1 'polypeptide(L)'
;MSHQSDLISEDILAYLGQHERKELLRFLTCGNVDDGKSTLIGRLLHDSKMIYEDHLDAITKDSKKSGTTGEEVDLALLVDGLQAEREQGITIDVAYRYFSTTKRKFIIADTPGHEQYTRNMATGASNCDLAIILIDARYGVQTQTKRHSFIASLLGIKHIVIAVNKMDLKGFDQGVFEQIKADYLKFVEGIAFKPSSMHFVPMSALKGDNVVNKSEQSPWYTGQSLMEILETVEVAGDRNFDDLRFPVQYVNRPNLNFRGFAGTLASGIVRKGDEVIALPSGKGSKVKSIVTFEGELEQAGPGQAITITLEDEIDVSRGDMLVHGDNRPQISDSFDAMLVWMAEEPMLPGKKYDIKRATSYVPGSIASIAHRVDVNTLEEGAASSLQLNEIGQVRIALDAPIALDGYAHNRTTGSFIIIDRLTNGTVGAGMIIAEPVGAKGSASHHGALAHVSTEERAVRFGQQPATVLFSGLSGAGKSTLAYAVERKLFDSGRAVYVLDGQNLRHDLNKGLPQDRAGRTENWRRAAHVARQFNEAGLLTLAAFVAPDAEGREQAKALIGAERLITVYVQASPQVCAERDPQGLYAAGGDNIPGESFPYDVPLNADLVIDTQSVSVEEGVKQVLALLRERGAI
;
A
#
# COMPACT_ATOMS: atom_id res chain seq x y z
N MET A 1 4.24 -47.51 19.33
CA MET A 1 2.81 -47.58 19.71
C MET A 1 2.18 -46.22 19.51
N SER A 2 1.08 -46.17 18.76
CA SER A 2 0.37 -44.96 18.35
C SER A 2 -0.14 -44.17 19.55
N HIS A 3 -0.18 -42.84 19.40
CA HIS A 3 -0.81 -41.93 20.33
C HIS A 3 -2.31 -42.27 20.48
N GLN A 4 -2.65 -43.13 21.44
CA GLN A 4 -4.00 -43.24 21.97
C GLN A 4 -4.27 -41.96 22.77
N SER A 5 -4.87 -40.97 22.14
CA SER A 5 -5.60 -39.95 22.90
C SER A 5 -6.92 -40.58 23.36
N ASP A 6 -7.33 -40.37 24.61
CA ASP A 6 -8.57 -40.92 25.18
C ASP A 6 -9.84 -40.56 24.33
N LEU A 7 -9.76 -39.51 23.50
CA LEU A 7 -10.77 -39.11 22.51
C LEU A 7 -10.95 -40.10 21.34
N ILE A 8 -9.93 -40.90 21.00
CA ILE A 8 -10.03 -41.90 19.93
C ILE A 8 -10.96 -43.05 20.34
N SER A 9 -11.02 -43.36 21.64
CA SER A 9 -11.89 -44.40 22.20
C SER A 9 -13.34 -43.94 22.42
N GLU A 10 -13.59 -42.63 22.55
CA GLU A 10 -14.89 -42.11 22.99
C GLU A 10 -15.67 -41.36 21.89
N ASP A 11 -15.01 -40.60 21.00
CA ASP A 11 -15.67 -39.87 19.91
C ASP A 11 -14.73 -39.55 18.73
N ILE A 12 -14.70 -40.46 17.75
CA ILE A 12 -13.89 -40.33 16.52
C ILE A 12 -14.32 -39.12 15.67
N LEU A 13 -15.61 -38.73 15.69
CA LEU A 13 -16.09 -37.59 14.90
C LEU A 13 -15.65 -36.26 15.51
N ALA A 14 -15.68 -36.14 16.85
CA ALA A 14 -15.11 -35.01 17.55
C ALA A 14 -13.59 -34.93 17.35
N TYR A 15 -12.88 -36.07 17.43
CA TYR A 15 -11.45 -36.14 17.14
C TYR A 15 -11.12 -35.70 15.71
N LEU A 16 -11.87 -36.20 14.70
CA LEU A 16 -11.70 -35.80 13.30
C LEU A 16 -12.01 -34.31 13.10
N GLY A 17 -13.09 -33.79 13.69
CA GLY A 17 -13.43 -32.37 13.63
C GLY A 17 -12.40 -31.47 14.30
N GLN A 18 -11.81 -31.91 15.41
CA GLN A 18 -10.73 -31.20 16.09
C GLN A 18 -9.42 -31.24 15.29
N HIS A 19 -9.13 -32.35 14.61
CA HIS A 19 -7.99 -32.49 13.68
C HIS A 19 -8.17 -31.67 12.39
N GLU A 20 -9.39 -31.54 11.90
CA GLU A 20 -9.74 -30.76 10.71
C GLU A 20 -9.59 -29.26 10.99
N ARG A 21 -10.01 -28.80 12.18
CA ARG A 21 -9.99 -27.39 12.60
C ARG A 21 -8.68 -26.89 13.23
N LYS A 22 -7.62 -27.69 13.27
CA LYS A 22 -6.32 -27.24 13.81
C LYS A 22 -5.83 -26.02 13.04
N GLU A 23 -5.45 -24.98 13.78
CA GLU A 23 -4.85 -23.78 13.20
C GLU A 23 -3.54 -24.15 12.48
N LEU A 24 -3.27 -23.45 11.39
CA LEU A 24 -2.08 -23.64 10.56
C LEU A 24 -1.11 -22.49 10.80
N LEU A 25 0.14 -22.81 11.16
CA LEU A 25 1.23 -21.83 11.21
C LEU A 25 2.21 -22.09 10.06
N ARG A 26 2.52 -21.06 9.28
CA ARG A 26 3.62 -21.08 8.32
C ARG A 26 4.79 -20.31 8.90
N PHE A 27 5.96 -20.94 8.98
CA PHE A 27 7.16 -20.25 9.43
C PHE A 27 8.37 -20.58 8.57
N LEU A 28 9.31 -19.65 8.51
CA LEU A 28 10.62 -19.90 7.89
C LEU A 28 11.74 -19.94 8.92
N THR A 29 12.84 -20.61 8.57
CA THR A 29 14.07 -20.57 9.35
C THR A 29 15.17 -19.83 8.58
N CYS A 30 15.84 -18.92 9.30
CA CYS A 30 16.88 -18.04 8.79
C CYS A 30 18.10 -18.11 9.70
N GLY A 31 19.27 -17.82 9.16
CA GLY A 31 20.55 -18.01 9.87
C GLY A 31 21.68 -18.24 8.89
N ASN A 32 22.90 -18.01 9.35
CA ASN A 32 24.12 -18.21 8.60
C ASN A 32 24.37 -19.70 8.30
N VAL A 33 25.24 -19.94 7.32
CA VAL A 33 25.92 -21.22 7.16
C VAL A 33 26.57 -21.55 8.51
N ASP A 34 26.31 -22.77 8.99
CA ASP A 34 26.68 -23.29 10.31
C ASP A 34 25.84 -22.86 11.52
N ASP A 35 24.85 -21.97 11.43
CA ASP A 35 24.01 -21.62 12.60
C ASP A 35 23.12 -22.79 13.08
N GLY A 36 23.06 -23.90 12.32
CA GLY A 36 22.37 -25.13 12.69
C GLY A 36 20.90 -25.18 12.28
N LYS A 37 20.52 -24.52 11.17
CA LYS A 37 19.14 -24.51 10.64
C LYS A 37 18.62 -25.91 10.31
N SER A 38 19.33 -26.64 9.46
CA SER A 38 18.94 -28.00 9.06
C SER A 38 18.92 -28.94 10.26
N THR A 39 19.87 -28.80 11.19
CA THR A 39 19.88 -29.55 12.46
C THR A 39 18.64 -29.25 13.29
N LEU A 40 18.22 -27.98 13.39
CA LEU A 40 17.01 -27.59 14.12
C LEU A 40 15.75 -28.16 13.47
N ILE A 41 15.61 -28.05 12.15
CA ILE A 41 14.48 -28.62 11.41
C ILE A 41 14.43 -30.14 11.62
N GLY A 42 15.57 -30.83 11.45
CA GLY A 42 15.68 -32.27 11.67
C GLY A 42 15.30 -32.67 13.10
N ARG A 43 15.75 -31.90 14.10
CA ARG A 43 15.39 -32.08 15.51
C ARG A 43 13.90 -31.89 15.77
N LEU A 44 13.28 -30.85 15.21
CA LEU A 44 11.83 -30.64 15.32
C LEU A 44 11.03 -31.79 14.70
N LEU A 45 11.46 -32.31 13.54
CA LEU A 45 10.80 -33.43 12.87
C LEU A 45 10.99 -34.76 13.62
N HIS A 46 12.18 -34.99 14.18
CA HIS A 46 12.50 -36.17 14.98
C HIS A 46 11.70 -36.18 16.30
N ASP A 47 11.80 -35.11 17.07
CA ASP A 47 11.21 -35.05 18.41
C ASP A 47 9.68 -34.91 18.37
N SER A 48 9.11 -34.42 17.26
CA SER A 48 7.65 -34.46 17.01
C SER A 48 7.12 -35.84 16.59
N LYS A 49 7.99 -36.87 16.55
CA LYS A 49 7.66 -38.28 16.28
C LYS A 49 6.97 -38.54 14.95
N MET A 50 7.23 -37.72 13.93
CA MET A 50 6.63 -37.84 12.60
C MET A 50 7.51 -38.58 11.59
N ILE A 51 8.71 -39.01 11.98
CA ILE A 51 9.58 -39.84 11.14
C ILE A 51 9.37 -41.31 11.54
N TYR A 52 8.94 -42.14 10.59
CA TYR A 52 8.85 -43.59 10.78
C TYR A 52 10.23 -44.16 11.15
N GLU A 53 10.30 -45.10 12.12
CA GLU A 53 11.55 -45.69 12.63
C GLU A 53 12.47 -46.19 11.50
N ASP A 54 11.88 -46.73 10.42
CA ASP A 54 12.59 -47.24 9.25
C ASP A 54 13.41 -46.15 8.50
N HIS A 55 12.95 -44.90 8.49
CA HIS A 55 13.67 -43.77 7.88
C HIS A 55 14.83 -43.30 8.77
N LEU A 56 14.68 -43.38 10.10
CA LEU A 56 15.74 -43.07 11.05
C LEU A 56 16.87 -44.09 10.99
N ASP A 57 16.55 -45.37 10.80
CA ASP A 57 17.55 -46.44 10.65
C ASP A 57 18.38 -46.30 9.37
N ALA A 58 17.76 -45.86 8.27
CA ALA A 58 18.47 -45.54 7.03
C ALA A 58 19.45 -44.38 7.22
N ILE A 59 19.02 -43.32 7.90
CA ILE A 59 19.84 -42.13 8.14
C ILE A 59 20.94 -42.39 9.17
N THR A 60 20.71 -43.28 10.14
CA THR A 60 21.74 -43.72 11.09
C THR A 60 22.87 -44.47 10.37
N LYS A 61 22.55 -45.22 9.31
CA LYS A 61 23.56 -45.87 8.45
C LYS A 61 24.30 -44.85 7.58
N ASP A 62 23.61 -43.86 7.03
CA ASP A 62 24.21 -42.84 6.17
C ASP A 62 25.04 -41.81 6.96
N SER A 63 24.64 -41.48 8.19
CA SER A 63 25.41 -40.65 9.13
C SER A 63 26.79 -41.26 9.42
N LYS A 64 26.88 -42.59 9.55
CA LYS A 64 28.15 -43.31 9.74
C LYS A 64 29.04 -43.33 8.50
N LYS A 65 28.50 -43.09 7.31
CA LYS A 65 29.25 -43.06 6.04
C LYS A 65 29.69 -41.65 5.64
N SER A 66 28.84 -40.65 5.86
CA SER A 66 29.00 -39.31 5.29
C SER A 66 28.60 -38.16 6.24
N GLY A 67 28.34 -38.43 7.52
CA GLY A 67 27.87 -37.42 8.48
C GLY A 67 28.96 -36.47 9.00
N THR A 68 28.53 -35.27 9.42
CA THR A 68 29.42 -34.23 9.97
C THR A 68 29.54 -34.28 11.50
N THR A 69 28.68 -35.06 12.17
CA THR A 69 28.57 -35.15 13.64
C THR A 69 29.28 -36.36 14.27
N GLY A 70 30.11 -37.10 13.52
CA GLY A 70 30.85 -38.25 14.04
C GLY A 70 29.98 -39.49 14.29
N GLU A 71 29.96 -40.03 15.52
CA GLU A 71 29.15 -41.22 15.87
C GLU A 71 27.67 -40.89 16.21
N GLU A 72 27.33 -39.61 16.44
CA GLU A 72 25.95 -39.15 16.67
C GLU A 72 25.19 -39.03 15.34
N VAL A 73 23.89 -39.36 15.35
CA VAL A 73 23.01 -39.29 14.17
C VAL A 73 22.94 -37.85 13.65
N ASP A 74 23.29 -37.65 12.37
CA ASP A 74 23.27 -36.35 11.72
C ASP A 74 21.86 -36.04 11.21
N LEU A 75 21.08 -35.34 12.03
CA LEU A 75 19.69 -34.99 11.72
C LEU A 75 19.55 -33.99 10.56
N ALA A 76 20.63 -33.33 10.11
CA ALA A 76 20.56 -32.46 8.94
C ALA A 76 20.26 -33.26 7.65
N LEU A 77 20.68 -34.53 7.59
CA LEU A 77 20.45 -35.43 6.45
C LEU A 77 18.96 -35.72 6.19
N LEU A 78 18.07 -35.43 7.15
CA LEU A 78 16.61 -35.50 6.96
C LEU A 78 16.06 -34.41 6.04
N VAL A 79 16.77 -33.28 5.96
CA VAL A 79 16.26 -32.03 5.38
C VAL A 79 16.76 -31.86 3.96
N ASP A 80 18.02 -32.23 3.69
CA ASP A 80 18.70 -32.04 2.40
C ASP A 80 18.13 -32.96 1.30
N GLY A 81 17.33 -32.37 0.40
CA GLY A 81 16.56 -33.09 -0.61
C GLY A 81 17.29 -33.29 -1.94
N LEU A 82 18.22 -32.40 -2.29
CA LEU A 82 18.96 -32.44 -3.56
C LEU A 82 20.37 -33.00 -3.37
N GLN A 83 20.84 -33.79 -4.34
CA GLN A 83 22.21 -34.33 -4.32
C GLN A 83 23.27 -33.21 -4.31
N ALA A 84 23.01 -32.10 -5.01
CA ALA A 84 23.86 -30.92 -5.01
C ALA A 84 23.91 -30.19 -3.65
N GLU A 85 22.81 -30.17 -2.89
CA GLU A 85 22.79 -29.62 -1.53
C GLU A 85 23.65 -30.48 -0.59
N ARG A 86 23.56 -31.81 -0.71
CA ARG A 86 24.35 -32.76 0.10
C ARG A 86 25.85 -32.70 -0.19
N GLU A 87 26.24 -32.46 -1.45
CA GLU A 87 27.64 -32.34 -1.85
C GLU A 87 28.27 -31.01 -1.38
N GLN A 88 27.46 -29.95 -1.22
CA GLN A 88 27.94 -28.62 -0.82
C GLN A 88 27.64 -28.24 0.63
N GLY A 89 26.77 -28.97 1.34
CA GLY A 89 26.38 -28.69 2.72
C GLY A 89 25.56 -27.41 2.89
N ILE A 90 24.84 -26.97 1.85
CA ILE A 90 24.01 -25.75 1.85
C ILE A 90 22.63 -26.00 1.26
N THR A 91 21.59 -25.32 1.78
CA THR A 91 20.24 -25.27 1.17
C THR A 91 20.24 -24.34 -0.05
N ILE A 92 19.75 -24.82 -1.20
CA ILE A 92 19.79 -24.08 -2.49
C ILE A 92 18.41 -23.53 -2.87
N ASP A 93 17.34 -24.29 -2.66
CA ASP A 93 15.96 -23.89 -2.98
C ASP A 93 15.03 -23.95 -1.75
N VAL A 94 13.86 -23.32 -1.81
CA VAL A 94 12.91 -23.34 -0.69
C VAL A 94 12.25 -24.71 -0.58
N ALA A 95 12.62 -25.48 0.45
CA ALA A 95 11.98 -26.76 0.73
C ALA A 95 10.83 -26.57 1.74
N TYR A 96 9.64 -27.07 1.39
CA TYR A 96 8.49 -27.07 2.30
C TYR A 96 8.40 -28.40 3.06
N ARG A 97 8.35 -28.34 4.39
CA ARG A 97 8.13 -29.50 5.26
C ARG A 97 6.86 -29.33 6.06
N TYR A 98 6.19 -30.44 6.36
CA TYR A 98 4.91 -30.46 7.03
C TYR A 98 5.02 -31.31 8.29
N PHE A 99 4.56 -30.76 9.42
CA PHE A 99 4.40 -31.54 10.65
C PHE A 99 3.20 -31.00 11.43
N SER A 100 2.77 -31.75 12.44
CA SER A 100 1.66 -31.32 13.30
C SER A 100 1.88 -31.80 14.71
N THR A 101 1.42 -31.02 15.68
CA THR A 101 1.32 -31.44 17.07
C THR A 101 -0.14 -31.77 17.42
N THR A 102 -0.39 -32.05 18.69
CA THR A 102 -1.75 -32.20 19.21
C THR A 102 -2.55 -30.90 19.06
N LYS A 103 -1.90 -29.73 19.12
CA LYS A 103 -2.56 -28.42 19.09
C LYS A 103 -2.63 -27.78 17.70
N ARG A 104 -1.59 -27.92 16.87
CA ARG A 104 -1.43 -27.08 15.67
C ARG A 104 -0.78 -27.81 14.49
N LYS A 105 -1.07 -27.36 13.27
CA LYS A 105 -0.41 -27.80 12.03
C LYS A 105 0.67 -26.79 11.63
N PHE A 106 1.76 -27.28 11.08
CA PHE A 106 2.92 -26.46 10.74
C PHE A 106 3.40 -26.71 9.32
N ILE A 107 3.76 -25.62 8.63
CA ILE A 107 4.50 -25.63 7.38
C ILE A 107 5.81 -24.89 7.61
N ILE A 108 6.92 -25.59 7.41
CA ILE A 108 8.27 -25.03 7.48
C ILE A 108 8.70 -24.67 6.07
N ALA A 109 9.08 -23.42 5.84
CA ALA A 109 9.84 -23.00 4.67
C ALA A 109 11.33 -22.99 5.04
N ASP A 110 12.08 -23.97 4.55
CA ASP A 110 13.54 -23.98 4.69
C ASP A 110 14.15 -23.09 3.60
N THR A 111 14.64 -21.91 4.00
CA THR A 111 15.18 -20.93 3.06
C THR A 111 16.72 -20.91 3.10
N PRO A 112 17.37 -20.81 1.93
CA PRO A 112 18.83 -20.68 1.86
C PRO A 112 19.34 -19.51 2.71
N GLY A 113 20.48 -19.70 3.39
CA GLY A 113 21.08 -18.67 4.25
C GLY A 113 22.08 -17.75 3.56
N HIS A 114 22.43 -18.03 2.31
CA HIS A 114 23.51 -17.34 1.62
C HIS A 114 23.04 -16.08 0.89
N GLU A 115 23.96 -15.11 0.77
CA GLU A 115 23.71 -13.78 0.21
C GLU A 115 23.15 -13.78 -1.22
N GLN A 116 23.41 -14.85 -1.97
CA GLN A 116 22.95 -14.99 -3.36
C GLN A 116 21.47 -15.38 -3.48
N TYR A 117 20.80 -15.71 -2.36
CA TYR A 117 19.45 -16.31 -2.36
C TYR A 117 18.38 -15.44 -1.70
N THR A 118 18.56 -14.11 -1.64
CA THR A 118 17.51 -13.19 -1.15
C THR A 118 16.20 -13.33 -1.92
N ARG A 119 16.25 -13.61 -3.23
CA ARG A 119 15.07 -14.00 -4.02
C ARG A 119 14.31 -15.20 -3.42
N ASN A 120 15.01 -16.26 -3.04
CA ASN A 120 14.41 -17.49 -2.52
C ASN A 120 13.83 -17.23 -1.13
N MET A 121 14.57 -16.51 -0.29
CA MET A 121 14.07 -16.05 1.01
C MET A 121 12.81 -15.20 0.84
N ALA A 122 12.79 -14.23 -0.09
CA ALA A 122 11.64 -13.37 -0.31
C ALA A 122 10.39 -14.13 -0.74
N THR A 123 10.58 -15.13 -1.61
CA THR A 123 9.50 -16.01 -2.09
C THR A 123 8.97 -16.92 -0.97
N GLY A 124 9.84 -17.49 -0.14
CA GLY A 124 9.42 -18.32 1.00
C GLY A 124 8.76 -17.52 2.12
N ALA A 125 9.33 -16.35 2.45
CA ALA A 125 8.87 -15.49 3.53
C ALA A 125 7.55 -14.76 3.24
N SER A 126 7.20 -14.52 1.97
CA SER A 126 5.96 -13.81 1.60
C SER A 126 4.69 -14.50 2.11
N ASN A 127 4.74 -15.82 2.32
CA ASN A 127 3.62 -16.62 2.80
C ASN A 127 3.78 -17.07 4.26
N CYS A 128 4.82 -16.60 4.97
CA CYS A 128 5.06 -16.96 6.35
C CYS A 128 4.37 -15.98 7.31
N ASP A 129 3.95 -16.54 8.44
CA ASP A 129 3.35 -15.82 9.58
C ASP A 129 4.43 -15.52 10.63
N LEU A 130 5.45 -16.38 10.74
CA LEU A 130 6.54 -16.29 11.72
C LEU A 130 7.92 -16.55 11.08
N ALA A 131 8.97 -15.91 11.59
CA ALA A 131 10.36 -16.20 11.23
C ALA A 131 11.17 -16.65 12.44
N ILE A 132 11.95 -17.72 12.31
CA ILE A 132 12.94 -18.13 13.30
C ILE A 132 14.31 -17.69 12.80
N ILE A 133 14.94 -16.73 13.49
CA ILE A 133 16.30 -16.27 13.23
C ILE A 133 17.25 -17.01 14.18
N LEU A 134 18.05 -17.92 13.64
CA LEU A 134 19.10 -18.61 14.38
C LEU A 134 20.34 -17.72 14.52
N ILE A 135 20.97 -17.77 15.69
CA ILE A 135 22.20 -17.08 16.01
C ILE A 135 23.11 -18.06 16.75
N ASP A 136 24.30 -18.35 16.21
CA ASP A 136 25.32 -19.13 16.92
C ASP A 136 25.87 -18.34 18.13
N ALA A 137 25.70 -18.89 19.34
CA ALA A 137 26.15 -18.28 20.59
C ALA A 137 27.68 -18.04 20.66
N ARG A 138 28.47 -18.68 19.80
CA ARG A 138 29.92 -18.45 19.71
C ARG A 138 30.26 -17.11 19.06
N TYR A 139 29.42 -16.64 18.14
CA TYR A 139 29.69 -15.47 17.32
C TYR A 139 28.74 -14.30 17.56
N GLY A 140 27.56 -14.57 18.14
CA GLY A 140 26.56 -13.54 18.39
C GLY A 140 25.96 -12.97 17.11
N VAL A 141 25.48 -11.72 17.15
CA VAL A 141 24.78 -11.09 16.02
C VAL A 141 25.76 -10.81 14.87
N GLN A 142 25.57 -11.47 13.74
CA GLN A 142 26.38 -11.29 12.54
C GLN A 142 25.66 -10.48 11.46
N THR A 143 26.39 -10.10 10.40
CA THR A 143 25.84 -9.37 9.24
C THR A 143 24.67 -10.12 8.59
N GLN A 144 24.77 -11.44 8.45
CA GLN A 144 23.67 -12.25 7.89
C GLN A 144 22.45 -12.29 8.82
N THR A 145 22.64 -12.31 10.14
CA THR A 145 21.54 -12.19 11.11
C THR A 145 20.76 -10.90 10.88
N LYS A 146 21.48 -9.78 10.71
CA LYS A 146 20.90 -8.46 10.42
C LYS A 146 20.12 -8.46 9.11
N ARG A 147 20.74 -8.97 8.05
CA ARG A 147 20.12 -9.09 6.72
C ARG A 147 18.82 -9.90 6.74
N HIS A 148 18.84 -11.10 7.31
CA HIS A 148 17.64 -11.94 7.37
C HIS A 148 16.53 -11.29 8.19
N SER A 149 16.89 -10.63 9.30
CA SER A 149 15.92 -9.92 10.13
C SER A 149 15.30 -8.74 9.39
N PHE A 150 16.12 -7.98 8.63
CA PHE A 150 15.65 -6.89 7.79
C PHE A 150 14.68 -7.38 6.70
N ILE A 151 15.03 -8.45 5.98
CA ILE A 151 14.19 -9.00 4.91
C ILE A 151 12.88 -9.56 5.48
N ALA A 152 12.93 -10.29 6.61
CA ALA A 152 11.73 -10.83 7.26
C ALA A 152 10.76 -9.71 7.69
N SER A 153 11.31 -8.65 8.29
CA SER A 153 10.57 -7.44 8.64
C SER A 153 9.98 -6.74 7.41
N LEU A 154 10.78 -6.55 6.36
CA LEU A 154 10.37 -5.91 5.11
C LEU A 154 9.21 -6.67 4.44
N LEU A 155 9.21 -8.00 4.54
CA LEU A 155 8.14 -8.87 4.04
C LEU A 155 6.96 -9.00 5.00
N GLY A 156 6.90 -8.15 6.03
CA GLY A 156 5.75 -7.99 6.91
C GLY A 156 5.51 -9.20 7.81
N ILE A 157 6.56 -9.96 8.14
CA ILE A 157 6.46 -11.03 9.14
C ILE A 157 6.38 -10.39 10.51
N LYS A 158 5.25 -10.60 11.18
CA LYS A 158 4.91 -9.94 12.44
C LYS A 158 5.50 -10.62 13.67
N HIS A 159 5.76 -11.93 13.59
CA HIS A 159 6.28 -12.69 14.72
C HIS A 159 7.70 -13.19 14.42
N ILE A 160 8.65 -12.85 15.29
CA ILE A 160 10.04 -13.28 15.14
C ILE A 160 10.50 -14.02 16.39
N VAL A 161 11.13 -15.18 16.20
CA VAL A 161 11.78 -15.95 17.26
C VAL A 161 13.29 -15.93 17.02
N ILE A 162 14.03 -15.42 17.99
CA ILE A 162 15.48 -15.35 17.99
C ILE A 162 15.99 -16.57 18.75
N ALA A 163 16.44 -17.57 17.99
CA ALA A 163 16.95 -18.84 18.48
C ALA A 163 18.47 -18.73 18.68
N VAL A 164 18.89 -18.46 19.91
CA VAL A 164 20.32 -18.42 20.27
C VAL A 164 20.80 -19.86 20.43
N ASN A 165 21.35 -20.41 19.35
CA ASN A 165 21.73 -21.80 19.22
C ASN A 165 23.16 -22.07 19.70
N LYS A 166 23.49 -23.35 19.95
CA LYS A 166 24.80 -23.83 20.44
C LYS A 166 25.20 -23.28 21.81
N MET A 167 24.20 -23.00 22.66
CA MET A 167 24.45 -22.57 24.04
C MET A 167 25.18 -23.63 24.87
N ASP A 168 25.10 -24.91 24.49
CA ASP A 168 25.86 -26.00 25.10
C ASP A 168 27.39 -25.76 25.04
N LEU A 169 27.89 -25.20 23.93
CA LEU A 169 29.32 -24.86 23.78
C LEU A 169 29.76 -23.66 24.64
N LYS A 170 28.80 -22.92 25.18
CA LYS A 170 29.00 -21.82 26.14
C LYS A 170 28.52 -22.18 27.54
N GLY A 171 28.21 -23.45 27.81
CA GLY A 171 27.74 -23.93 29.11
C GLY A 171 26.44 -23.27 29.58
N PHE A 172 25.58 -22.86 28.64
CA PHE A 172 24.34 -22.12 28.93
C PHE A 172 24.55 -20.86 29.80
N ASP A 173 25.65 -20.14 29.58
CA ASP A 173 25.95 -18.89 30.29
C ASP A 173 24.88 -17.80 30.03
N GLN A 174 24.31 -17.27 31.11
CA GLN A 174 23.27 -16.23 31.05
C GLN A 174 23.79 -14.90 30.49
N GLY A 175 25.04 -14.54 30.81
CA GLY A 175 25.65 -13.30 30.35
C GLY A 175 25.82 -13.25 28.84
N VAL A 176 26.26 -14.35 28.23
CA VAL A 176 26.36 -14.51 26.77
C VAL A 176 24.99 -14.32 26.11
N PHE A 177 23.94 -14.95 26.65
CA PHE A 177 22.59 -14.82 26.11
C PHE A 177 22.05 -13.38 26.20
N GLU A 178 22.16 -12.73 27.36
CA GLU A 178 21.66 -11.36 27.53
C GLU A 178 22.45 -10.35 26.69
N GLN A 179 23.76 -10.58 26.47
CA GLN A 179 24.55 -9.76 25.56
C GLN A 179 24.06 -9.86 24.12
N ILE A 180 23.87 -11.08 23.61
CA ILE A 180 23.36 -11.32 22.23
C ILE A 180 21.97 -10.70 22.07
N LYS A 181 21.11 -10.84 23.07
CA LYS A 181 19.78 -10.24 23.09
C LYS A 181 19.85 -8.72 23.06
N ALA A 182 20.71 -8.09 23.86
CA ALA A 182 20.90 -6.65 23.85
C ALA A 182 21.42 -6.13 22.50
N ASP A 183 22.40 -6.82 21.91
CA ASP A 183 22.95 -6.47 20.60
C ASP A 183 21.90 -6.58 19.49
N TYR A 184 21.05 -7.60 19.55
CA TYR A 184 19.96 -7.80 18.59
C TYR A 184 18.88 -6.72 18.73
N LEU A 185 18.45 -6.42 19.97
CA LEU A 185 17.45 -5.38 20.22
C LEU A 185 17.92 -4.00 19.73
N LYS A 186 19.19 -3.65 19.97
CA LYS A 186 19.79 -2.41 19.47
C LYS A 186 19.77 -2.34 17.94
N PHE A 187 19.97 -3.46 17.26
CA PHE A 187 19.87 -3.50 15.80
C PHE A 187 18.42 -3.30 15.31
N VAL A 188 17.44 -3.91 15.97
CA VAL A 188 16.01 -3.80 15.60
C VAL A 188 15.47 -2.37 15.74
N GLU A 189 16.08 -1.53 16.60
CA GLU A 189 15.69 -0.11 16.72
C GLU A 189 15.76 0.65 15.39
N GLY A 190 16.68 0.29 14.49
CA GLY A 190 16.87 0.91 13.18
C GLY A 190 15.98 0.36 12.06
N ILE A 191 15.14 -0.65 12.34
CA ILE A 191 14.27 -1.27 11.33
C ILE A 191 12.91 -0.55 11.30
N ALA A 192 12.49 -0.10 10.12
CA ALA A 192 11.25 0.64 9.93
C ALA A 192 9.98 -0.18 10.26
N PHE A 193 9.92 -1.45 9.84
CA PHE A 193 8.78 -2.34 10.13
C PHE A 193 9.07 -3.22 11.34
N LYS A 194 8.69 -2.75 12.53
CA LYS A 194 8.92 -3.53 13.75
C LYS A 194 8.00 -4.74 13.82
N PRO A 195 8.51 -5.94 14.15
CA PRO A 195 7.68 -7.09 14.40
C PRO A 195 6.75 -6.83 15.60
N SER A 196 5.53 -7.35 15.52
CA SER A 196 4.53 -7.29 16.59
C SER A 196 4.98 -8.04 17.85
N SER A 197 5.67 -9.18 17.68
CA SER A 197 6.26 -9.91 18.80
C SER A 197 7.66 -10.43 18.49
N MET A 198 8.51 -10.41 19.52
CA MET A 198 9.86 -10.97 19.49
C MET A 198 10.08 -11.86 20.70
N HIS A 199 10.48 -13.11 20.46
CA HIS A 199 10.80 -14.08 21.50
C HIS A 199 12.27 -14.46 21.40
N PHE A 200 12.97 -14.59 22.52
CA PHE A 200 14.37 -15.01 22.57
C PHE A 200 14.47 -16.34 23.30
N VAL A 201 15.08 -17.34 22.65
CA VAL A 201 15.18 -18.71 23.19
C VAL A 201 16.65 -19.15 23.20
N PRO A 202 17.27 -19.38 24.37
CA PRO A 202 18.58 -20.01 24.46
C PRO A 202 18.42 -21.51 24.22
N MET A 203 19.11 -22.09 23.24
CA MET A 203 18.87 -23.49 22.86
C MET A 203 20.10 -24.22 22.33
N SER A 204 19.97 -25.55 22.26
CA SER A 204 20.88 -26.41 21.49
C SER A 204 20.07 -27.30 20.56
N ALA A 205 20.10 -27.01 19.26
CA ALA A 205 19.44 -27.84 18.25
C ALA A 205 20.00 -29.27 18.24
N LEU A 206 21.31 -29.42 18.47
CA LEU A 206 21.97 -30.72 18.50
C LEU A 206 21.56 -31.54 19.72
N LYS A 207 21.51 -30.96 20.92
CA LYS A 207 21.19 -31.70 22.16
C LYS A 207 19.70 -31.71 22.52
N GLY A 208 18.88 -30.88 21.88
CA GLY A 208 17.43 -30.80 22.07
C GLY A 208 16.98 -29.82 23.16
N ASP A 209 17.91 -29.20 23.88
CA ASP A 209 17.66 -28.24 24.95
C ASP A 209 16.85 -27.03 24.45
N ASN A 210 15.70 -26.76 25.10
CA ASN A 210 14.76 -25.68 24.79
C ASN A 210 14.17 -25.73 23.36
N VAL A 211 14.34 -26.82 22.61
CA VAL A 211 13.71 -27.03 21.30
C VAL A 211 12.25 -27.45 21.48
N VAL A 212 12.02 -28.66 21.99
CA VAL A 212 10.68 -29.17 22.31
C VAL A 212 10.40 -29.03 23.80
N ASN A 213 11.31 -29.55 24.62
CA ASN A 213 11.20 -29.52 26.08
C ASN A 213 12.11 -28.43 26.66
N LYS A 214 11.74 -27.90 27.84
CA LYS A 214 12.59 -26.97 28.59
C LYS A 214 13.86 -27.69 29.07
N SER A 215 14.98 -26.98 29.04
CA SER A 215 16.29 -27.49 29.41
C SER A 215 16.57 -27.31 30.90
N GLU A 216 17.07 -28.35 31.55
CA GLU A 216 17.59 -28.28 32.93
C GLU A 216 18.94 -27.54 33.01
N GLN A 217 19.65 -27.39 31.89
CA GLN A 217 20.95 -26.70 31.83
C GLN A 217 20.83 -25.17 31.88
N SER A 218 19.61 -24.63 31.71
CA SER A 218 19.33 -23.19 31.75
C SER A 218 18.26 -22.84 32.79
N PRO A 219 18.49 -23.13 34.10
CA PRO A 219 17.49 -22.90 35.14
C PRO A 219 17.14 -21.41 35.31
N TRP A 220 18.00 -20.51 34.84
CA TRP A 220 17.78 -19.06 34.83
C TRP A 220 16.79 -18.61 33.73
N TYR A 221 16.56 -19.43 32.69
CA TYR A 221 15.66 -19.09 31.60
C TYR A 221 14.22 -19.49 31.95
N THR A 222 13.38 -18.49 32.25
CA THR A 222 11.97 -18.70 32.63
C THR A 222 11.01 -18.69 31.43
N GLY A 223 11.52 -18.47 30.22
CA GLY A 223 10.72 -18.37 29.01
C GLY A 223 10.14 -19.72 28.53
N GLN A 224 9.47 -19.67 27.40
CA GLN A 224 8.91 -20.85 26.73
C GLN A 224 9.97 -21.56 25.88
N SER A 225 9.80 -22.86 25.64
CA SER A 225 10.57 -23.58 24.61
C SER A 225 10.18 -23.10 23.22
N LEU A 226 10.99 -23.40 22.20
CA LEU A 226 10.66 -23.06 20.82
C LEU A 226 9.32 -23.67 20.39
N MET A 227 9.09 -24.95 20.70
CA MET A 227 7.83 -25.62 20.36
C MET A 227 6.63 -25.00 21.08
N GLU A 228 6.77 -24.64 22.36
CA GLU A 228 5.70 -23.96 23.11
C GLU A 228 5.32 -22.63 22.45
N ILE A 229 6.30 -21.85 21.98
CA ILE A 229 6.05 -20.60 21.24
C ILE A 229 5.31 -20.89 19.94
N LEU A 230 5.79 -21.84 19.12
CA LEU A 230 5.15 -22.21 17.85
C LEU A 230 3.69 -22.68 18.04
N GLU A 231 3.39 -23.38 19.13
CA GLU A 231 2.03 -23.79 19.48
C GLU A 231 1.13 -22.66 19.98
N THR A 232 1.68 -21.60 20.59
CA THR A 232 0.91 -20.57 21.30
C THR A 232 0.86 -19.20 20.63
N VAL A 233 1.73 -18.92 19.66
CA VAL A 233 1.71 -17.66 18.92
C VAL A 233 0.37 -17.49 18.18
N GLU A 234 -0.36 -16.43 18.53
CA GLU A 234 -1.64 -16.07 17.94
C GLU A 234 -1.43 -15.34 16.60
N VAL A 235 -1.68 -16.02 15.48
CA VAL A 235 -1.59 -15.42 14.13
C VAL A 235 -2.98 -15.05 13.58
N ALA A 236 -4.05 -15.56 14.17
CA ALA A 236 -5.42 -15.24 13.75
C ALA A 236 -5.76 -13.75 13.98
N GLY A 237 -5.23 -13.15 15.06
CA GLY A 237 -5.41 -11.73 15.39
C GLY A 237 -4.73 -10.77 14.41
N ASP A 238 -3.82 -11.26 13.58
CA ASP A 238 -3.14 -10.45 12.57
C ASP A 238 -3.98 -10.15 11.33
N ARG A 239 -5.12 -10.84 11.18
CA ARG A 239 -6.02 -10.65 10.05
C ARG A 239 -6.77 -9.34 10.20
N ASN A 240 -6.82 -8.58 9.11
CA ASN A 240 -7.59 -7.37 9.03
C ASN A 240 -9.06 -7.72 8.77
N PHE A 241 -9.93 -7.51 9.77
CA PHE A 241 -11.38 -7.75 9.69
C PHE A 241 -12.21 -6.49 9.45
N ASP A 242 -11.56 -5.32 9.44
CA ASP A 242 -12.23 -4.02 9.36
C ASP A 242 -12.28 -3.50 7.91
N ASP A 243 -11.14 -3.56 7.21
CA ASP A 243 -11.00 -3.00 5.87
C ASP A 243 -11.47 -3.98 4.80
N LEU A 244 -12.71 -3.86 4.33
CA LEU A 244 -13.20 -4.69 3.22
C LEU A 244 -12.39 -4.45 1.95
N ARG A 245 -11.66 -5.48 1.52
CA ARG A 245 -10.97 -5.55 0.24
C ARG A 245 -11.32 -6.88 -0.44
N PHE A 246 -12.20 -6.83 -1.42
CA PHE A 246 -12.56 -7.99 -2.24
C PHE A 246 -12.04 -7.82 -3.67
N PRO A 247 -10.82 -8.31 -3.97
CA PRO A 247 -10.28 -8.25 -5.33
C PRO A 247 -11.01 -9.24 -6.24
N VAL A 248 -11.66 -8.72 -7.29
CA VAL A 248 -12.42 -9.53 -8.24
C VAL A 248 -11.46 -10.31 -9.13
N GLN A 249 -11.55 -11.63 -9.08
CA GLN A 249 -10.74 -12.57 -9.87
C GLN A 249 -11.45 -12.97 -11.17
N TYR A 250 -12.77 -13.14 -11.10
CA TYR A 250 -13.56 -13.68 -12.20
C TYR A 250 -15.01 -13.17 -12.16
N VAL A 251 -15.59 -12.94 -13.34
CA VAL A 251 -17.01 -12.59 -13.48
C VAL A 251 -17.75 -13.85 -13.94
N ASN A 252 -18.58 -14.40 -13.05
CA ASN A 252 -19.35 -15.61 -13.29
C ASN A 252 -20.73 -15.26 -13.87
N ARG A 253 -21.01 -15.73 -15.09
CA ARG A 253 -22.31 -15.62 -15.78
C ARG A 253 -22.70 -16.96 -16.42
N PRO A 254 -23.24 -17.91 -15.64
CA PRO A 254 -23.65 -19.21 -16.17
C PRO A 254 -24.95 -19.13 -16.98
N ASN A 255 -25.79 -18.11 -16.74
CA ASN A 255 -27.02 -17.85 -17.47
C ASN A 255 -27.38 -16.35 -17.40
N LEU A 256 -28.45 -15.95 -18.10
CA LEU A 256 -28.89 -14.56 -18.19
C LEU A 256 -29.32 -13.93 -16.85
N ASN A 257 -29.71 -14.74 -15.87
CA ASN A 257 -30.26 -14.28 -14.60
C ASN A 257 -29.24 -14.29 -13.45
N PHE A 258 -28.00 -14.69 -13.72
CA PHE A 258 -26.96 -14.76 -12.70
C PHE A 258 -25.70 -14.02 -13.17
N ARG A 259 -25.32 -13.02 -12.38
CA ARG A 259 -24.03 -12.34 -12.49
C ARG A 259 -23.41 -12.26 -11.10
N GLY A 260 -22.35 -13.02 -10.90
CA GLY A 260 -21.58 -13.04 -9.66
C GLY A 260 -20.12 -12.66 -9.89
N PHE A 261 -19.51 -12.04 -8.89
CA PHE A 261 -18.10 -11.66 -8.89
C PHE A 261 -17.36 -12.58 -7.93
N ALA A 262 -16.55 -13.46 -8.48
CA ALA A 262 -15.80 -14.45 -7.72
C ALA A 262 -14.40 -13.94 -7.37
N GLY A 263 -13.97 -14.25 -6.16
CA GLY A 263 -12.68 -13.87 -5.63
C GLY A 263 -12.43 -14.43 -4.23
N THR A 264 -11.24 -14.20 -3.70
CA THR A 264 -10.90 -14.50 -2.31
C THR A 264 -10.92 -13.19 -1.52
N LEU A 265 -11.65 -13.16 -0.41
CA LEU A 265 -11.70 -11.97 0.44
C LEU A 265 -10.31 -11.70 1.03
N ALA A 266 -9.71 -10.56 0.69
CA ALA A 266 -8.35 -10.24 1.13
C ALA A 266 -8.32 -9.75 2.57
N SER A 267 -9.32 -8.96 2.96
CA SER A 267 -9.50 -8.39 4.29
C SER A 267 -10.94 -7.90 4.47
N GLY A 268 -11.29 -7.55 5.70
CA GLY A 268 -12.61 -7.08 6.08
C GLY A 268 -13.62 -8.20 6.24
N ILE A 269 -14.83 -7.82 6.64
CA ILE A 269 -16.01 -8.69 6.63
C ILE A 269 -17.01 -8.10 5.64
N VAL A 270 -17.58 -8.96 4.82
CA VAL A 270 -18.70 -8.63 3.94
C VAL A 270 -19.94 -9.39 4.39
N ARG A 271 -21.06 -8.68 4.47
CA ARG A 271 -22.38 -9.21 4.81
C ARG A 271 -23.35 -8.97 3.68
N LYS A 272 -24.38 -9.81 3.64
CA LYS A 272 -25.53 -9.58 2.78
C LYS A 272 -26.20 -8.25 3.15
N GLY A 273 -26.50 -7.42 2.14
CA GLY A 273 -27.07 -6.09 2.28
C GLY A 273 -26.06 -4.95 2.44
N ASP A 274 -24.75 -5.24 2.57
CA ASP A 274 -23.73 -4.21 2.73
C ASP A 274 -23.63 -3.29 1.50
N GLU A 275 -23.41 -2.00 1.74
CA GLU A 275 -23.14 -1.01 0.70
C GLU A 275 -21.67 -1.07 0.26
N VAL A 276 -21.48 -1.43 -1.01
CA VAL A 276 -20.16 -1.65 -1.59
C VAL A 276 -19.92 -0.75 -2.79
N ILE A 277 -18.66 -0.41 -3.02
CA ILE A 277 -18.20 0.38 -4.15
C ILE A 277 -17.20 -0.43 -4.96
N ALA A 278 -17.38 -0.42 -6.28
CA ALA A 278 -16.41 -0.97 -7.20
C ALA A 278 -15.33 0.07 -7.53
N LEU A 279 -14.07 -0.29 -7.31
CA LEU A 279 -12.90 0.50 -7.65
C LEU A 279 -12.16 -0.11 -8.85
N PRO A 280 -11.64 0.71 -9.79
CA PRO A 280 -11.49 2.17 -9.69
C PRO A 280 -12.70 3.00 -10.17
N SER A 281 -13.78 2.39 -10.66
CA SER A 281 -14.91 3.11 -11.28
C SER A 281 -15.70 4.02 -10.33
N GLY A 282 -15.67 3.75 -9.03
CA GLY A 282 -16.37 4.50 -7.99
C GLY A 282 -17.88 4.24 -7.93
N LYS A 283 -18.40 3.28 -8.71
CA LYS A 283 -19.84 2.96 -8.74
C LYS A 283 -20.24 2.17 -7.49
N GLY A 284 -21.28 2.63 -6.81
CA GLY A 284 -21.86 1.95 -5.64
C GLY A 284 -22.95 0.94 -6.01
N SER A 285 -23.14 -0.07 -5.17
CA SER A 285 -24.28 -0.99 -5.17
C SER A 285 -24.41 -1.65 -3.78
N LYS A 286 -25.32 -2.62 -3.64
CA LYS A 286 -25.50 -3.42 -2.43
C LYS A 286 -25.24 -4.89 -2.69
N VAL A 287 -24.69 -5.58 -1.70
CA VAL A 287 -24.48 -7.03 -1.75
C VAL A 287 -25.82 -7.75 -1.67
N LYS A 288 -26.26 -8.36 -2.77
CA LYS A 288 -27.51 -9.12 -2.84
C LYS A 288 -27.40 -10.48 -2.19
N SER A 289 -26.34 -11.23 -2.52
CA SER A 289 -26.05 -12.52 -1.89
C SER A 289 -24.55 -12.86 -1.97
N ILE A 290 -24.10 -13.68 -1.03
CA ILE A 290 -22.76 -14.26 -1.00
C ILE A 290 -22.91 -15.75 -1.23
N VAL A 291 -22.34 -16.27 -2.31
CA VAL A 291 -22.53 -17.64 -2.78
C VAL A 291 -21.21 -18.41 -2.70
N THR A 292 -21.26 -19.63 -2.17
CA THR A 292 -20.16 -20.59 -2.14
C THR A 292 -20.59 -21.93 -2.71
N PHE A 293 -19.66 -22.89 -2.80
CA PHE A 293 -19.99 -24.26 -3.22
C PHE A 293 -21.01 -24.93 -2.26
N GLU A 294 -20.93 -24.63 -0.97
CA GLU A 294 -21.80 -25.22 0.07
C GLU A 294 -23.16 -24.51 0.20
N GLY A 295 -23.36 -23.41 -0.52
CA GLY A 295 -24.60 -22.63 -0.50
C GLY A 295 -24.36 -21.14 -0.26
N GLU A 296 -25.45 -20.41 0.00
CA GLU A 296 -25.39 -18.99 0.32
C GLU A 296 -24.98 -18.75 1.78
N LEU A 297 -24.22 -17.68 2.00
CA LEU A 297 -23.77 -17.23 3.31
C LEU A 297 -24.37 -15.85 3.63
N GLU A 298 -24.65 -15.61 4.91
CA GLU A 298 -25.05 -14.28 5.39
C GLU A 298 -23.85 -13.34 5.55
N GLN A 299 -22.66 -13.90 5.82
CA GLN A 299 -21.42 -13.14 5.92
C GLN A 299 -20.21 -13.98 5.50
N ALA A 300 -19.14 -13.31 5.08
CA ALA A 300 -17.86 -13.91 4.78
C ALA A 300 -16.69 -13.06 5.31
N GLY A 301 -15.60 -13.74 5.66
CA GLY A 301 -14.39 -13.15 6.24
C GLY A 301 -13.11 -13.47 5.46
N PRO A 302 -11.96 -12.90 5.87
CA PRO A 302 -10.72 -12.96 5.11
C PRO A 302 -10.25 -14.40 4.84
N GLY A 303 -9.78 -14.66 3.63
CA GLY A 303 -9.30 -15.96 3.16
C GLY A 303 -10.38 -16.86 2.57
N GLN A 304 -11.67 -16.52 2.69
CA GLN A 304 -12.75 -17.29 2.08
C GLN A 304 -12.87 -16.97 0.58
N ALA A 305 -12.96 -18.02 -0.24
CA ALA A 305 -13.28 -17.92 -1.66
C ALA A 305 -14.80 -17.88 -1.83
N ILE A 306 -15.31 -16.74 -2.31
CA ILE A 306 -16.75 -16.45 -2.38
C ILE A 306 -17.11 -15.85 -3.74
N THR A 307 -18.40 -15.92 -4.09
CA THR A 307 -18.98 -15.18 -5.20
C THR A 307 -20.01 -14.18 -4.68
N ILE A 308 -19.78 -12.89 -4.92
CA ILE A 308 -20.70 -11.82 -4.52
C ILE A 308 -21.62 -11.49 -5.69
N THR A 309 -22.93 -11.46 -5.45
CA THR A 309 -23.90 -10.86 -6.38
C THR A 309 -24.31 -9.48 -5.88
N LEU A 310 -24.61 -8.57 -6.80
CA LEU A 310 -25.00 -7.19 -6.49
C LEU A 310 -26.48 -6.95 -6.84
N GLU A 311 -27.09 -5.96 -6.20
CA GLU A 311 -28.47 -5.54 -6.50
C GLU A 311 -28.57 -4.80 -7.83
N ASP A 312 -27.58 -3.96 -8.14
CA ASP A 312 -27.54 -3.13 -9.34
C ASP A 312 -26.60 -3.72 -10.40
N GLU A 313 -26.91 -3.45 -11.68
CA GLU A 313 -26.03 -3.79 -12.80
C GLU A 313 -24.92 -2.76 -12.98
N ILE A 314 -23.95 -2.76 -12.08
CA ILE A 314 -22.74 -1.94 -12.20
C ILE A 314 -21.65 -2.64 -13.02
N ASP A 315 -20.75 -1.86 -13.61
CA ASP A 315 -19.61 -2.40 -14.36
C ASP A 315 -18.48 -2.76 -13.40
N VAL A 316 -18.13 -4.05 -13.40
CA VAL A 316 -17.14 -4.67 -12.52
C VAL A 316 -16.50 -5.81 -13.30
N SER A 317 -15.17 -5.79 -13.36
CA SER A 317 -14.34 -6.69 -14.14
C SER A 317 -13.22 -7.29 -13.30
N ARG A 318 -12.50 -8.27 -13.87
CA ARG A 318 -11.29 -8.80 -13.24
C ARG A 318 -10.27 -7.67 -13.05
N GLY A 319 -9.70 -7.60 -11.84
CA GLY A 319 -8.73 -6.57 -11.46
C GLY A 319 -9.35 -5.43 -10.65
N ASP A 320 -10.67 -5.27 -10.72
CA ASP A 320 -11.41 -4.36 -9.87
C ASP A 320 -11.46 -4.88 -8.43
N MET A 321 -11.83 -3.99 -7.52
CA MET A 321 -11.96 -4.32 -6.10
C MET A 321 -13.29 -3.79 -5.57
N LEU A 322 -14.04 -4.65 -4.86
CA LEU A 322 -15.18 -4.22 -4.07
C LEU A 322 -14.70 -3.85 -2.66
N VAL A 323 -15.13 -2.69 -2.19
CA VAL A 323 -14.80 -2.13 -0.86
C VAL A 323 -16.05 -1.56 -0.19
N HIS A 324 -16.01 -1.35 1.12
CA HIS A 324 -17.08 -0.61 1.81
C HIS A 324 -17.08 0.87 1.40
N GLY A 325 -18.26 1.47 1.33
CA GLY A 325 -18.42 2.86 0.89
C GLY A 325 -17.62 3.89 1.69
N ASP A 326 -17.52 3.64 3.01
CA ASP A 326 -16.91 4.54 4.00
C ASP A 326 -15.43 4.24 4.25
N ASN A 327 -14.88 3.21 3.61
CA ASN A 327 -13.51 2.74 3.81
C ASN A 327 -12.84 2.44 2.47
N ARG A 328 -12.45 3.53 1.77
CA ARG A 328 -11.91 3.47 0.41
C ARG A 328 -10.38 3.51 0.44
N PRO A 329 -9.67 2.54 -0.15
CA PRO A 329 -8.23 2.61 -0.34
C PRO A 329 -7.84 3.80 -1.24
N GLN A 330 -6.55 4.15 -1.25
CA GLN A 330 -6.02 5.16 -2.15
C GLN A 330 -6.16 4.67 -3.60
N ILE A 331 -6.59 5.56 -4.50
CA ILE A 331 -6.61 5.30 -5.94
C ILE A 331 -5.51 6.15 -6.55
N SER A 332 -4.52 5.50 -7.15
CA SER A 332 -3.39 6.20 -7.76
C SER A 332 -2.81 5.40 -8.92
N ASP A 333 -2.27 6.10 -9.90
CA ASP A 333 -1.40 5.54 -10.95
C ASP A 333 0.09 5.72 -10.60
N SER A 334 0.43 6.38 -9.49
CA SER A 334 1.80 6.49 -9.00
C SER A 334 1.89 6.32 -7.49
N PHE A 335 2.87 5.55 -7.03
CA PHE A 335 3.07 5.27 -5.61
C PHE A 335 4.53 4.93 -5.32
N ASP A 336 4.92 5.14 -4.06
CA ASP A 336 6.24 4.74 -3.57
C ASP A 336 6.17 3.32 -3.01
N ALA A 337 7.26 2.57 -3.18
CA ALA A 337 7.35 1.20 -2.72
C ALA A 337 8.79 0.82 -2.36
N MET A 338 8.95 -0.07 -1.39
CA MET A 338 10.19 -0.84 -1.26
C MET A 338 10.17 -1.94 -2.31
N LEU A 339 11.20 -2.03 -3.13
CA LEU A 339 11.34 -3.03 -4.20
C LEU A 339 12.52 -3.95 -3.91
N VAL A 340 12.28 -5.26 -4.00
CA VAL A 340 13.32 -6.30 -4.06
C VAL A 340 13.50 -6.70 -5.52
N TRP A 341 14.69 -6.48 -6.08
CA TRP A 341 15.00 -6.89 -7.45
C TRP A 341 15.49 -8.33 -7.52
N MET A 342 14.96 -9.11 -8.47
CA MET A 342 15.14 -10.57 -8.52
C MET A 342 15.68 -11.08 -9.87
N ALA A 343 15.94 -10.19 -10.82
CA ALA A 343 16.49 -10.53 -12.12
C ALA A 343 18.00 -10.23 -12.20
N GLU A 344 18.72 -11.03 -12.99
CA GLU A 344 20.15 -10.81 -13.30
C GLU A 344 20.35 -9.53 -14.11
N GLU A 345 19.45 -9.24 -15.05
CA GLU A 345 19.45 -7.96 -15.75
C GLU A 345 19.15 -6.83 -14.76
N PRO A 346 20.00 -5.78 -14.69
CA PRO A 346 19.78 -4.68 -13.77
C PRO A 346 18.47 -3.96 -14.06
N MET A 347 17.79 -3.56 -12.98
CA MET A 347 16.64 -2.68 -13.06
C MET A 347 17.08 -1.27 -13.49
N LEU A 348 16.47 -0.74 -14.54
CA LEU A 348 16.69 0.63 -15.01
C LEU A 348 15.38 1.43 -14.98
N PRO A 349 15.39 2.67 -14.46
CA PRO A 349 14.22 3.54 -14.52
C PRO A 349 13.72 3.75 -15.95
N GLY A 350 12.39 3.81 -16.12
CA GLY A 350 11.71 4.04 -17.39
C GLY A 350 11.46 2.79 -18.25
N LYS A 351 12.09 1.63 -17.98
CA LYS A 351 11.75 0.38 -18.66
C LYS A 351 10.31 -0.02 -18.31
N LYS A 352 9.54 -0.43 -19.32
CA LYS A 352 8.13 -0.85 -19.16
C LYS A 352 8.05 -2.31 -18.71
N TYR A 353 7.25 -2.55 -17.70
CA TYR A 353 6.94 -3.85 -17.11
C TYR A 353 5.43 -4.00 -16.95
N ASP A 354 4.97 -5.21 -16.72
CA ASP A 354 3.62 -5.43 -16.23
C ASP A 354 3.65 -5.50 -14.69
N ILE A 355 2.83 -4.68 -14.04
CA ILE A 355 2.72 -4.63 -12.59
C ILE A 355 1.46 -5.37 -12.18
N LYS A 356 1.62 -6.45 -11.41
CA LYS A 356 0.51 -7.25 -10.91
C LYS A 356 0.34 -7.04 -9.41
N ARG A 357 -0.81 -6.47 -9.01
CA ARG A 357 -1.21 -6.25 -7.61
C ARG A 357 -2.53 -6.95 -7.37
N ALA A 358 -2.58 -7.85 -6.39
CA ALA A 358 -3.72 -8.76 -6.18
C ALA A 358 -4.22 -9.37 -7.51
N THR A 359 -5.38 -8.96 -8.01
CA THR A 359 -5.96 -9.40 -9.28
C THR A 359 -5.76 -8.42 -10.43
N SER A 360 -5.34 -7.18 -10.14
CA SER A 360 -5.07 -6.15 -11.13
C SER A 360 -3.75 -6.43 -11.85
N TYR A 361 -3.72 -6.10 -13.13
CA TYR A 361 -2.57 -6.31 -14.02
C TYR A 361 -2.46 -5.09 -14.93
N VAL A 362 -1.53 -4.19 -14.62
CA VAL A 362 -1.44 -2.87 -15.26
C VAL A 362 -0.01 -2.64 -15.74
N PRO A 363 0.19 -2.31 -17.03
CA PRO A 363 1.50 -1.90 -17.51
C PRO A 363 1.99 -0.64 -16.79
N GLY A 364 3.28 -0.58 -16.53
CA GLY A 364 3.90 0.53 -15.82
C GLY A 364 5.41 0.53 -15.98
N SER A 365 6.06 1.41 -15.25
CA SER A 365 7.52 1.51 -15.19
C SER A 365 7.96 1.94 -13.81
N ILE A 366 9.18 1.59 -13.46
CA ILE A 366 9.85 2.18 -12.30
C ILE A 366 10.30 3.58 -12.73
N ALA A 367 9.68 4.63 -12.20
CA ALA A 367 9.91 6.01 -12.63
C ALA A 367 11.24 6.55 -12.11
N SER A 368 11.57 6.25 -10.86
CA SER A 368 12.84 6.65 -10.23
C SER A 368 13.17 5.74 -9.05
N ILE A 369 14.45 5.76 -8.66
CA ILE A 369 14.95 5.17 -7.42
C ILE A 369 15.18 6.34 -6.47
N ALA A 370 14.57 6.30 -5.28
CA ALA A 370 14.81 7.28 -4.24
C ALA A 370 16.16 7.00 -3.55
N HIS A 371 16.34 5.77 -3.08
CA HIS A 371 17.61 5.27 -2.55
C HIS A 371 17.64 3.72 -2.61
N ARG A 372 18.84 3.15 -2.60
CA ARG A 372 19.10 1.74 -2.32
C ARG A 372 19.38 1.58 -0.83
N VAL A 373 18.90 0.50 -0.25
CA VAL A 373 19.22 0.13 1.13
C VAL A 373 20.28 -0.96 1.11
N ASP A 374 21.39 -0.73 1.78
CA ASP A 374 22.35 -1.78 2.05
C ASP A 374 21.78 -2.71 3.13
N VAL A 375 21.50 -3.97 2.77
CA VAL A 375 20.86 -4.94 3.68
C VAL A 375 21.76 -5.37 4.85
N ASN A 376 23.06 -5.11 4.77
CA ASN A 376 24.05 -5.46 5.78
C ASN A 376 24.23 -4.35 6.81
N THR A 377 24.21 -3.08 6.38
CA THR A 377 24.40 -1.91 7.24
C THR A 377 23.12 -1.15 7.58
N LEU A 378 22.05 -1.37 6.80
CA LEU A 378 20.81 -0.57 6.78
C LEU A 378 21.00 0.88 6.30
N GLU A 379 22.15 1.22 5.72
CA GLU A 379 22.41 2.57 5.22
C GLU A 379 21.70 2.81 3.88
N GLU A 380 21.15 4.01 3.73
CA GLU A 380 20.56 4.47 2.49
C GLU A 380 21.63 5.11 1.59
N GLY A 381 21.67 4.70 0.32
CA GLY A 381 22.60 5.21 -0.67
C GLY A 381 21.91 5.59 -1.98
N ALA A 382 22.46 6.57 -2.70
CA ALA A 382 21.99 6.91 -4.04
C ALA A 382 22.26 5.74 -5.01
N ALA A 383 21.31 5.46 -5.91
CA ALA A 383 21.47 4.42 -6.91
C ALA A 383 20.79 4.81 -8.23
N SER A 384 21.44 4.51 -9.36
CA SER A 384 20.88 4.70 -10.71
C SER A 384 20.23 3.43 -11.27
N SER A 385 20.47 2.29 -10.64
CA SER A 385 19.93 0.98 -10.99
C SER A 385 19.86 0.09 -9.74
N LEU A 386 19.12 -1.01 -9.81
CA LEU A 386 19.16 -2.09 -8.82
C LEU A 386 19.65 -3.38 -9.48
N GLN A 387 20.66 -4.01 -8.88
CA GLN A 387 21.21 -5.31 -9.27
C GLN A 387 20.40 -6.45 -8.64
N LEU A 388 20.68 -7.70 -9.06
CA LEU A 388 20.09 -8.90 -8.47
C LEU A 388 20.23 -8.88 -6.93
N ASN A 389 19.13 -9.14 -6.23
CA ASN A 389 19.02 -9.16 -4.77
C ASN A 389 19.18 -7.79 -4.07
N GLU A 390 19.31 -6.69 -4.81
CA GLU A 390 19.31 -5.36 -4.21
C GLU A 390 17.90 -4.91 -3.86
N ILE A 391 17.82 -4.11 -2.79
CA ILE A 391 16.57 -3.56 -2.27
C ILE A 391 16.66 -2.04 -2.33
N GLY A 392 15.60 -1.38 -2.76
CA GLY A 392 15.56 0.07 -2.79
C GLY A 392 14.15 0.62 -2.73
N GLN A 393 14.03 1.85 -2.24
CA GLN A 393 12.80 2.61 -2.34
C GLN A 393 12.70 3.19 -3.76
N VAL A 394 11.59 2.90 -4.43
CA VAL A 394 11.33 3.31 -5.81
C VAL A 394 9.97 3.97 -5.93
N ARG A 395 9.83 4.82 -6.95
CA ARG A 395 8.53 5.32 -7.39
C ARG A 395 8.06 4.51 -8.59
N ILE A 396 6.87 3.93 -8.49
CA ILE A 396 6.20 3.24 -9.59
C ILE A 396 5.26 4.23 -10.29
N ALA A 397 5.20 4.14 -11.62
CA ALA A 397 4.22 4.82 -12.45
C ALA A 397 3.50 3.80 -13.31
N LEU A 398 2.17 3.81 -13.30
CA LEU A 398 1.29 2.92 -14.02
C LEU A 398 0.58 3.66 -15.16
N ASP A 399 0.18 2.91 -16.18
CA ASP A 399 -0.57 3.46 -17.32
C ASP A 399 -2.07 3.64 -16.99
N ALA A 400 -2.54 3.10 -15.87
CA ALA A 400 -3.89 3.27 -15.36
C ALA A 400 -3.92 3.28 -13.83
N PRO A 401 -4.86 4.01 -13.20
CA PRO A 401 -4.97 4.07 -11.75
C PRO A 401 -5.46 2.74 -11.17
N ILE A 402 -4.91 2.37 -10.01
CA ILE A 402 -5.32 1.20 -9.24
C ILE A 402 -5.70 1.60 -7.81
N ALA A 403 -6.63 0.85 -7.21
CA ALA A 403 -6.86 0.89 -5.78
C ALA A 403 -5.71 0.17 -5.04
N LEU A 404 -5.08 0.81 -4.07
CA LEU A 404 -3.93 0.30 -3.32
C LEU A 404 -4.02 0.68 -1.85
N ASP A 405 -3.44 -0.17 -1.01
CA ASP A 405 -3.23 0.09 0.42
C ASP A 405 -1.73 0.05 0.72
N GLY A 406 -1.31 0.61 1.86
CA GLY A 406 0.04 0.40 2.36
C GLY A 406 0.25 -1.03 2.82
N TYR A 407 1.40 -1.62 2.52
CA TYR A 407 1.71 -3.02 2.83
C TYR A 407 1.57 -3.35 4.34
N ALA A 408 1.90 -2.39 5.21
CA ALA A 408 1.75 -2.53 6.66
C ALA A 408 0.29 -2.71 7.13
N HIS A 409 -0.67 -2.18 6.38
CA HIS A 409 -2.10 -2.25 6.71
C HIS A 409 -2.78 -3.43 6.02
N ASN A 410 -2.42 -3.67 4.76
CA ASN A 410 -2.97 -4.77 3.99
C ASN A 410 -1.91 -5.41 3.10
N ARG A 411 -1.46 -6.60 3.48
CA ARG A 411 -0.41 -7.33 2.73
C ARG A 411 -0.86 -7.68 1.31
N THR A 412 -2.14 -7.99 1.10
CA THR A 412 -2.63 -8.49 -0.20
C THR A 412 -2.76 -7.37 -1.23
N THR A 413 -3.23 -6.20 -0.80
CA THR A 413 -3.45 -5.05 -1.69
C THR A 413 -2.28 -4.06 -1.68
N GLY A 414 -1.41 -4.15 -0.68
CA GLY A 414 -0.15 -3.41 -0.61
C GLY A 414 1.09 -4.17 -1.12
N SER A 415 0.95 -5.38 -1.66
CA SER A 415 2.05 -6.05 -2.37
C SER A 415 1.80 -6.17 -3.86
N PHE A 416 2.88 -6.15 -4.62
CA PHE A 416 2.84 -6.36 -6.06
C PHE A 416 4.08 -7.09 -6.55
N ILE A 417 3.98 -7.65 -7.75
CA ILE A 417 5.11 -8.20 -8.48
C ILE A 417 5.30 -7.46 -9.80
N ILE A 418 6.55 -7.42 -10.25
CA ILE A 418 6.95 -6.86 -11.54
C ILE A 418 7.23 -8.03 -12.48
N ILE A 419 6.56 -8.04 -13.62
CA ILE A 419 6.67 -9.08 -14.63
C ILE A 419 7.29 -8.45 -15.89
N ASP A 420 8.36 -9.07 -16.39
CA ASP A 420 8.94 -8.68 -17.67
C ASP A 420 8.02 -9.12 -18.81
N ARG A 421 7.68 -8.16 -19.69
CA ARG A 421 6.65 -8.34 -20.73
C ARG A 421 7.07 -9.27 -21.86
N LEU A 422 8.38 -9.50 -22.03
CA LEU A 422 8.91 -10.34 -23.08
C LEU A 422 9.04 -11.79 -22.59
N THR A 423 9.57 -11.96 -21.38
CA THR A 423 9.85 -13.28 -20.82
C THR A 423 8.70 -13.86 -20.00
N ASN A 424 7.74 -13.02 -19.58
CA ASN A 424 6.73 -13.34 -18.56
C ASN A 424 7.33 -13.77 -17.20
N GLY A 425 8.62 -13.50 -16.98
CA GLY A 425 9.30 -13.81 -15.73
C GLY A 425 9.01 -12.75 -14.68
N THR A 426 8.82 -13.16 -13.44
CA THR A 426 8.78 -12.25 -12.30
C THR A 426 10.19 -11.73 -12.01
N VAL A 427 10.41 -10.43 -12.21
CA VAL A 427 11.72 -9.77 -12.09
C VAL A 427 11.86 -8.94 -10.81
N GLY A 428 10.77 -8.64 -10.12
CA GLY A 428 10.80 -7.91 -8.86
C GLY A 428 9.54 -8.12 -8.02
N ALA A 429 9.66 -7.86 -6.72
CA ALA A 429 8.55 -7.91 -5.76
C ALA A 429 8.59 -6.65 -4.89
N GLY A 430 7.45 -6.01 -4.68
CA GLY A 430 7.39 -4.73 -4.00
C GLY A 430 6.32 -4.63 -2.93
N MET A 431 6.62 -3.80 -1.93
CA MET A 431 5.76 -3.46 -0.81
C MET A 431 5.43 -1.98 -0.88
N ILE A 432 4.16 -1.66 -1.09
CA ILE A 432 3.66 -0.30 -1.26
C ILE A 432 3.79 0.45 0.06
N ILE A 433 4.39 1.64 -0.01
CA ILE A 433 4.48 2.59 1.08
C ILE A 433 3.33 3.58 0.89
N ALA A 434 2.26 3.40 1.65
CA ALA A 434 1.12 4.31 1.68
C ALA A 434 0.57 4.41 3.10
N GLU A 435 0.12 5.61 3.47
CA GLU A 435 -0.50 5.86 4.77
C GLU A 435 -1.88 5.19 4.86
N PRO A 436 -2.33 4.80 6.07
CA PRO A 436 -3.64 4.22 6.26
C PRO A 436 -4.74 5.21 5.91
N VAL A 437 -5.77 4.72 5.23
CA VAL A 437 -7.01 5.48 5.04
C VAL A 437 -7.81 5.44 6.34
N GLY A 438 -7.50 6.37 7.24
CA GLY A 438 -8.19 6.44 8.55
C GLY A 438 -7.86 7.65 9.42
N ALA A 439 -6.85 8.46 9.08
CA ALA A 439 -6.56 9.70 9.78
C ALA A 439 -6.63 10.88 8.80
N LYS A 440 -7.77 11.58 8.83
CA LYS A 440 -8.14 12.78 8.04
C LYS A 440 -8.68 12.46 6.65
N GLY A 441 -9.98 12.75 6.47
CA GLY A 441 -10.65 12.61 5.20
C GLY A 441 -9.94 13.39 4.10
N SER A 442 -9.82 12.77 2.93
CA SER A 442 -9.78 13.40 1.61
C SER A 442 -9.09 14.78 1.54
N ALA A 443 -7.91 14.92 2.13
CA ALA A 443 -6.98 15.97 1.76
C ALA A 443 -6.04 15.35 0.74
N SER A 444 -6.37 15.50 -0.54
CA SER A 444 -5.46 15.20 -1.64
C SER A 444 -4.06 15.73 -1.33
N HIS A 445 -3.04 14.89 -1.56
CA HIS A 445 -1.59 15.01 -1.29
C HIS A 445 -0.83 16.30 -1.67
N HIS A 446 -1.45 17.48 -1.77
CA HIS A 446 -0.76 18.74 -2.02
C HIS A 446 -0.55 19.49 -0.69
N GLY A 447 0.69 19.45 -0.20
CA GLY A 447 1.14 20.21 0.97
C GLY A 447 1.86 19.40 2.06
N ALA A 448 1.73 18.07 2.09
CA ALA A 448 2.33 17.23 3.16
C ALA A 448 3.87 17.22 3.17
N LEU A 449 4.52 17.54 2.04
CA LEU A 449 5.97 17.74 1.95
C LEU A 449 6.39 19.21 2.16
N ALA A 450 5.46 20.14 2.27
CA ALA A 450 5.78 21.54 2.45
C ALA A 450 6.09 21.82 3.92
N HIS A 451 7.32 22.21 4.23
CA HIS A 451 7.74 22.63 5.57
C HIS A 451 7.06 23.90 6.09
N VAL A 452 6.17 24.52 5.29
CA VAL A 452 5.44 25.74 5.63
C VAL A 452 3.97 25.50 5.30
N SER A 453 3.12 25.65 6.31
CA SER A 453 1.66 25.47 6.19
C SER A 453 0.99 26.66 5.49
N THR A 454 -0.26 26.47 5.07
CA THR A 454 -1.05 27.56 4.48
C THR A 454 -1.32 28.64 5.53
N GLU A 455 -1.50 28.24 6.79
CA GLU A 455 -1.73 29.12 7.93
C GLU A 455 -0.49 29.98 8.23
N GLU A 456 0.71 29.39 8.18
CA GLU A 456 1.97 30.14 8.33
C GLU A 456 2.15 31.18 7.21
N ARG A 457 1.79 30.81 5.97
CA ARG A 457 1.80 31.75 4.83
C ARG A 457 0.77 32.87 5.02
N ALA A 458 -0.44 32.55 5.48
CA ALA A 458 -1.49 33.53 5.75
C ALA A 458 -1.05 34.56 6.81
N VAL A 459 -0.42 34.10 7.89
CA VAL A 459 0.19 34.98 8.90
C VAL A 459 1.31 35.83 8.29
N ARG A 460 2.20 35.22 7.49
CA ARG A 460 3.34 35.92 6.85
C ARG A 460 2.91 37.03 5.90
N PHE A 461 1.86 36.81 5.11
CA PHE A 461 1.30 37.78 4.18
C PHE A 461 0.24 38.69 4.80
N GLY A 462 -0.18 38.42 6.03
CA GLY A 462 -1.22 39.15 6.75
C GLY A 462 -2.59 39.10 6.07
N GLN A 463 -2.87 38.05 5.30
CA GLN A 463 -4.08 37.89 4.47
C GLN A 463 -4.55 36.42 4.55
N GLN A 464 -5.84 36.16 4.37
CA GLN A 464 -6.32 34.79 4.19
C GLN A 464 -6.39 34.47 2.70
N PRO A 465 -5.88 33.29 2.27
CA PRO A 465 -5.94 32.91 0.87
C PRO A 465 -7.38 32.69 0.43
N ALA A 466 -7.75 33.32 -0.69
CA ALA A 466 -9.07 33.22 -1.28
C ALA A 466 -8.98 33.33 -2.79
N THR A 467 -9.97 32.79 -3.49
CA THR A 467 -10.12 32.94 -4.94
C THR A 467 -11.39 33.74 -5.22
N VAL A 468 -11.27 34.85 -5.96
CA VAL A 468 -12.40 35.63 -6.46
C VAL A 468 -12.66 35.24 -7.92
N LEU A 469 -13.78 34.59 -8.18
CA LEU A 469 -14.23 34.25 -9.53
C LEU A 469 -15.09 35.38 -10.10
N PHE A 470 -14.56 36.10 -11.09
CA PHE A 470 -15.32 37.00 -11.94
C PHE A 470 -15.93 36.19 -13.08
N SER A 471 -17.25 36.03 -13.05
CA SER A 471 -18.04 35.32 -14.06
C SER A 471 -18.93 36.29 -14.85
N GLY A 472 -19.31 35.95 -16.07
CA GLY A 472 -20.09 36.82 -16.97
C GLY A 472 -19.74 36.63 -18.44
N LEU A 473 -20.54 37.26 -19.32
CA LEU A 473 -20.39 37.18 -20.78
C LEU A 473 -19.04 37.73 -21.25
N SER A 474 -18.56 37.29 -22.42
CA SER A 474 -17.39 37.91 -23.05
C SER A 474 -17.66 39.41 -23.28
N GLY A 475 -16.69 40.30 -23.05
CA GLY A 475 -16.93 41.75 -23.12
C GLY A 475 -17.64 42.39 -21.91
N ALA A 476 -18.10 41.61 -20.92
CA ALA A 476 -18.72 42.17 -19.70
C ALA A 476 -17.76 42.96 -18.78
N GLY A 477 -16.44 42.92 -19.02
CA GLY A 477 -15.45 43.67 -18.21
C GLY A 477 -14.78 42.88 -17.07
N LYS A 478 -14.88 41.55 -17.08
CA LYS A 478 -14.29 40.66 -16.05
C LYS A 478 -12.79 40.88 -15.85
N SER A 479 -12.00 40.75 -16.92
CA SER A 479 -10.55 40.93 -16.86
C SER A 479 -10.18 42.35 -16.46
N THR A 480 -10.87 43.35 -17.01
CA THR A 480 -10.69 44.77 -16.64
C THR A 480 -10.86 44.99 -15.14
N LEU A 481 -11.92 44.42 -14.55
CA LEU A 481 -12.17 44.52 -13.12
C LEU A 481 -11.14 43.74 -12.30
N ALA A 482 -10.79 42.52 -12.71
CA ALA A 482 -9.80 41.68 -12.04
C ALA A 482 -8.42 42.36 -11.95
N TYR A 483 -7.89 42.91 -13.05
CA TYR A 483 -6.62 43.63 -13.05
C TYR A 483 -6.68 44.95 -12.27
N ALA A 484 -7.82 45.64 -12.26
CA ALA A 484 -7.98 46.86 -11.44
C ALA A 484 -7.98 46.54 -9.94
N VAL A 485 -8.62 45.44 -9.53
CA VAL A 485 -8.58 44.92 -8.15
C VAL A 485 -7.17 44.45 -7.79
N GLU A 486 -6.48 43.76 -8.69
CA GLU A 486 -5.08 43.34 -8.51
C GLU A 486 -4.19 44.53 -8.17
N ARG A 487 -4.26 45.62 -8.96
CA ARG A 487 -3.47 46.83 -8.71
C ARG A 487 -3.71 47.39 -7.32
N LYS A 488 -4.96 47.50 -6.88
CA LYS A 488 -5.30 48.03 -5.54
C LYS A 488 -4.84 47.10 -4.41
N LEU A 489 -4.99 45.79 -4.57
CA LEU A 489 -4.51 44.81 -3.59
C LEU A 489 -2.98 44.86 -3.48
N PHE A 490 -2.28 44.90 -4.61
CA PHE A 490 -0.83 45.04 -4.67
C PHE A 490 -0.36 46.35 -4.02
N ASP A 491 -1.01 47.48 -4.32
CA ASP A 491 -0.73 48.79 -3.69
C ASP A 491 -0.91 48.76 -2.15
N SER A 492 -1.81 47.91 -1.66
CA SER A 492 -2.05 47.69 -0.23
C SER A 492 -1.12 46.64 0.41
N GLY A 493 -0.13 46.12 -0.34
CA GLY A 493 0.85 45.15 0.15
C GLY A 493 0.36 43.71 0.20
N ARG A 494 -0.74 43.38 -0.49
CA ARG A 494 -1.30 42.02 -0.57
C ARG A 494 -0.61 41.20 -1.65
N ALA A 495 -0.42 39.90 -1.38
CA ALA A 495 0.09 38.95 -2.36
C ALA A 495 -1.08 38.44 -3.22
N VAL A 496 -1.13 38.86 -4.49
CA VAL A 496 -2.25 38.63 -5.39
C VAL A 496 -1.76 38.24 -6.79
N TYR A 497 -2.54 37.45 -7.52
CA TYR A 497 -2.28 37.14 -8.93
C TYR A 497 -3.59 36.96 -9.72
N VAL A 498 -3.62 37.45 -10.97
CA VAL A 498 -4.77 37.27 -11.88
C VAL A 498 -4.60 36.03 -12.76
N LEU A 499 -5.57 35.12 -12.67
CA LEU A 499 -5.78 34.04 -13.63
C LEU A 499 -6.75 34.51 -14.71
N ASP A 500 -6.22 34.94 -15.85
CA ASP A 500 -7.01 35.33 -17.01
C ASP A 500 -7.24 34.14 -17.94
N GLY A 501 -8.52 33.86 -18.23
CA GLY A 501 -8.91 32.73 -19.08
C GLY A 501 -8.43 32.80 -20.53
N GLN A 502 -8.01 33.95 -21.04
CA GLN A 502 -7.34 34.08 -22.34
C GLN A 502 -5.86 33.74 -22.24
N ASN A 503 -5.15 34.30 -21.26
CA ASN A 503 -3.71 34.06 -21.09
C ASN A 503 -3.44 32.57 -20.89
N LEU A 504 -4.26 31.90 -20.06
CA LEU A 504 -4.13 30.46 -19.87
C LEU A 504 -4.31 29.66 -21.15
N ARG A 505 -5.13 30.11 -22.12
CA ARG A 505 -5.30 29.42 -23.41
C ARG A 505 -4.11 29.58 -24.35
N HIS A 506 -3.23 30.56 -24.12
CA HIS A 506 -1.96 30.67 -24.84
C HIS A 506 -0.89 29.73 -24.26
N ASP A 507 -0.98 29.44 -22.96
CA ASP A 507 -0.02 28.62 -22.22
C ASP A 507 -0.61 27.25 -21.83
N LEU A 508 -1.06 27.11 -20.59
CA LEU A 508 -1.48 25.85 -19.95
C LEU A 508 -2.63 25.12 -20.66
N ASN A 509 -3.53 25.89 -21.28
CA ASN A 509 -4.78 25.43 -21.87
C ASN A 509 -4.77 25.58 -23.40
N LYS A 510 -3.58 25.56 -24.01
CA LYS A 510 -3.39 25.61 -25.45
C LYS A 510 -4.12 24.46 -26.15
N GLY A 511 -4.83 24.79 -27.24
CA GLY A 511 -5.55 23.83 -28.06
C GLY A 511 -6.99 23.52 -27.61
N LEU A 512 -7.49 24.13 -26.52
CA LEU A 512 -8.89 23.97 -26.15
C LEU A 512 -9.83 24.68 -27.14
N PRO A 513 -10.93 24.02 -27.55
CA PRO A 513 -11.94 24.65 -28.39
C PRO A 513 -12.60 25.86 -27.69
N GLN A 514 -13.16 26.76 -28.49
CA GLN A 514 -13.86 27.97 -27.99
C GLN A 514 -15.36 27.72 -27.71
N ASP A 515 -15.79 26.46 -27.85
CA ASP A 515 -17.14 25.99 -27.56
C ASP A 515 -17.40 25.88 -26.04
N ARG A 516 -18.61 25.46 -25.68
CA ARG A 516 -19.03 25.29 -24.29
C ARG A 516 -18.10 24.34 -23.52
N ALA A 517 -17.79 23.17 -24.08
CA ALA A 517 -16.97 22.15 -23.43
C ALA A 517 -15.54 22.64 -23.16
N GLY A 518 -14.92 23.30 -24.15
CA GLY A 518 -13.59 23.88 -23.99
C GLY A 518 -13.57 25.03 -22.98
N ARG A 519 -14.65 25.80 -22.81
CA ARG A 519 -14.76 26.84 -21.76
C ARG A 519 -14.91 26.23 -20.37
N THR A 520 -15.72 25.19 -20.21
CA THR A 520 -15.84 24.45 -18.95
C THR A 520 -14.50 23.82 -18.55
N GLU A 521 -13.79 23.18 -19.47
CA GLU A 521 -12.46 22.58 -19.19
C GLU A 521 -11.39 23.65 -18.90
N ASN A 522 -11.42 24.78 -19.60
CA ASN A 522 -10.52 25.91 -19.33
C ASN A 522 -10.69 26.42 -17.89
N TRP A 523 -11.94 26.53 -17.43
CA TRP A 523 -12.26 26.91 -16.06
C TRP A 523 -11.85 25.83 -15.05
N ARG A 524 -12.17 24.56 -15.31
CA ARG A 524 -11.81 23.44 -14.42
C ARG A 524 -10.30 23.37 -14.16
N ARG A 525 -9.48 23.48 -15.22
CA ARG A 525 -8.01 23.52 -15.08
C ARG A 525 -7.52 24.75 -14.32
N ALA A 526 -8.12 25.92 -14.58
CA ALA A 526 -7.79 27.13 -13.85
C ALA A 526 -8.14 27.03 -12.35
N ALA A 527 -9.22 26.33 -11.99
CA ALA A 527 -9.60 26.12 -10.60
C ALA A 527 -8.57 25.28 -9.82
N HIS A 528 -7.91 24.30 -10.48
CA HIS A 528 -6.77 23.58 -9.88
C HIS A 528 -5.59 24.51 -9.60
N VAL A 529 -5.28 25.42 -10.54
CA VAL A 529 -4.20 26.42 -10.34
C VAL A 529 -4.56 27.40 -9.23
N ALA A 530 -5.82 27.87 -9.20
CA ALA A 530 -6.31 28.79 -8.17
C ALA A 530 -6.19 28.17 -6.77
N ARG A 531 -6.51 26.88 -6.64
CA ARG A 531 -6.30 26.13 -5.40
C ARG A 531 -4.82 26.11 -4.99
N GLN A 532 -3.91 25.84 -5.92
CA GLN A 532 -2.46 25.83 -5.63
C GLN A 532 -1.95 27.21 -5.17
N PHE A 533 -2.46 28.30 -5.77
CA PHE A 533 -2.15 29.65 -5.30
C PHE A 533 -2.73 29.95 -3.91
N ASN A 534 -3.91 29.42 -3.58
CA ASN A 534 -4.44 29.54 -2.23
C ASN A 534 -3.61 28.73 -1.21
N GLU A 535 -3.13 27.53 -1.55
CA GLU A 535 -2.19 26.77 -0.72
C GLU A 535 -0.85 27.51 -0.53
N ALA A 536 -0.43 28.29 -1.53
CA ALA A 536 0.71 29.19 -1.45
C ALA A 536 0.42 30.51 -0.69
N GLY A 537 -0.79 30.71 -0.16
CA GLY A 537 -1.16 31.89 0.63
C GLY A 537 -1.57 33.13 -0.18
N LEU A 538 -1.74 33.01 -1.50
CA LEU A 538 -2.10 34.13 -2.37
C LEU A 538 -3.62 34.33 -2.47
N LEU A 539 -4.00 35.57 -2.76
CA LEU A 539 -5.31 35.91 -3.31
C LEU A 539 -5.29 35.68 -4.82
N THR A 540 -6.24 34.91 -5.33
CA THR A 540 -6.32 34.61 -6.75
C THR A 540 -7.53 35.31 -7.37
N LEU A 541 -7.32 36.08 -8.44
CA LEU A 541 -8.41 36.75 -9.16
C LEU A 541 -8.63 36.03 -10.49
N ALA A 542 -9.71 35.26 -10.57
CA ALA A 542 -10.02 34.40 -11.71
C ALA A 542 -11.05 35.06 -12.64
N ALA A 543 -10.64 35.46 -13.84
CA ALA A 543 -11.52 36.08 -14.83
C ALA A 543 -11.88 35.08 -15.95
N PHE A 544 -13.07 34.47 -15.87
CA PHE A 544 -13.47 33.40 -16.78
C PHE A 544 -14.91 33.55 -17.29
N VAL A 545 -15.12 33.07 -18.52
CA VAL A 545 -16.46 32.74 -18.99
C VAL A 545 -16.76 31.35 -18.44
N ALA A 546 -17.42 31.27 -17.28
CA ALA A 546 -17.90 30.03 -16.68
C ALA A 546 -19.38 29.83 -17.08
N PRO A 547 -19.67 29.05 -18.13
CA PRO A 547 -20.97 29.07 -18.82
C PRO A 547 -22.05 28.26 -18.10
N ASP A 548 -21.68 27.28 -17.28
CA ASP A 548 -22.59 26.34 -16.63
C ASP A 548 -22.57 26.46 -15.09
N ALA A 549 -23.70 26.10 -14.47
CA ALA A 549 -23.80 26.01 -13.02
C ALA A 549 -22.93 24.87 -12.45
N GLU A 550 -22.86 23.74 -13.16
CA GLU A 550 -22.11 22.56 -12.74
C GLU A 550 -20.60 22.84 -12.61
N GLY A 551 -19.99 23.52 -13.59
CA GLY A 551 -18.57 23.88 -13.54
C GLY A 551 -18.23 24.85 -12.41
N ARG A 552 -19.18 25.70 -11.98
CA ARG A 552 -19.02 26.56 -10.81
C ARG A 552 -19.08 25.78 -9.50
N GLU A 553 -20.02 24.84 -9.37
CA GLU A 553 -20.12 23.97 -8.19
C GLU A 553 -18.92 23.02 -8.05
N GLN A 554 -18.43 22.44 -9.17
CA GLN A 554 -17.21 21.63 -9.17
C GLN A 554 -15.99 22.43 -8.69
N ALA A 555 -15.85 23.68 -9.15
CA ALA A 555 -14.77 24.55 -8.68
C ALA A 555 -14.92 24.93 -7.20
N LYS A 556 -16.15 25.11 -6.71
CA LYS A 556 -16.43 25.33 -5.29
C LYS A 556 -16.03 24.13 -4.43
N ALA A 557 -16.35 22.91 -4.88
CA ALA A 557 -15.92 21.68 -4.22
C ALA A 557 -14.39 21.51 -4.25
N LEU A 558 -13.72 21.97 -5.30
CA LEU A 558 -12.27 21.86 -5.45
C LEU A 558 -11.49 22.88 -4.62
N ILE A 559 -11.90 24.15 -4.64
CA ILE A 559 -11.20 25.26 -3.98
C ILE A 559 -11.57 25.36 -2.49
N GLY A 560 -12.77 24.92 -2.13
CA GLY A 560 -13.37 25.11 -0.81
C GLY A 560 -14.43 26.22 -0.85
N ALA A 561 -15.60 25.94 -0.29
CA ALA A 561 -16.73 26.88 -0.28
C ALA A 561 -16.44 28.16 0.53
N GLU A 562 -15.53 28.06 1.49
CA GLU A 562 -15.05 29.15 2.34
C GLU A 562 -13.98 30.01 1.67
N ARG A 563 -13.26 29.47 0.67
CA ARG A 563 -12.18 30.17 -0.04
C ARG A 563 -12.62 30.74 -1.40
N LEU A 564 -13.69 30.21 -1.99
CA LEU A 564 -14.21 30.69 -3.27
C LEU A 564 -15.25 31.79 -3.05
N ILE A 565 -14.98 32.98 -3.59
CA ILE A 565 -15.87 34.14 -3.63
C ILE A 565 -16.31 34.35 -5.07
N THR A 566 -17.61 34.48 -5.32
CA THR A 566 -18.19 34.57 -6.65
C THR A 566 -18.71 35.99 -6.93
N VAL A 567 -18.18 36.60 -7.99
CA VAL A 567 -18.59 37.92 -8.48
C VAL A 567 -19.19 37.76 -9.87
N TYR A 568 -20.48 38.04 -10.00
CA TYR A 568 -21.15 38.06 -11.29
C TYR A 568 -21.03 39.46 -11.90
N VAL A 569 -20.31 39.56 -13.01
CA VAL A 569 -20.10 40.78 -13.78
C VAL A 569 -21.18 40.84 -14.85
N GLN A 570 -22.22 41.62 -14.57
CA GLN A 570 -23.40 41.76 -15.39
C GLN A 570 -23.19 42.84 -16.46
N ALA A 571 -23.61 42.52 -17.69
CA ALA A 571 -23.75 43.42 -18.82
C ALA A 571 -24.73 42.82 -19.83
N SER A 572 -25.51 43.64 -20.51
CA SER A 572 -26.39 43.18 -21.60
C SER A 572 -25.55 42.64 -22.78
N PRO A 573 -26.07 41.65 -23.55
CA PRO A 573 -25.41 41.14 -24.75
C PRO A 573 -25.06 42.25 -25.75
N GLN A 574 -25.94 43.25 -25.91
CA GLN A 574 -25.71 44.41 -26.78
C GLN A 574 -24.45 45.19 -26.39
N VAL A 575 -24.28 45.52 -25.11
CA VAL A 575 -23.09 46.23 -24.64
C VAL A 575 -21.84 45.36 -24.72
N CYS A 576 -21.97 44.04 -24.52
CA CYS A 576 -20.87 43.10 -24.71
C CYS A 576 -20.38 43.06 -26.17
N ALA A 577 -21.33 43.08 -27.12
CA ALA A 577 -21.06 43.13 -28.55
C ALA A 577 -20.52 44.48 -29.02
N GLU A 578 -20.95 45.60 -28.42
CA GLU A 578 -20.39 46.92 -28.71
C GLU A 578 -18.93 47.06 -28.23
N ARG A 579 -18.61 46.50 -27.06
CA ARG A 579 -17.25 46.54 -26.51
C ARG A 579 -16.29 45.60 -27.23
N ASP A 580 -16.80 44.44 -27.67
CA ASP A 580 -16.13 43.30 -28.31
C ASP A 580 -14.59 43.37 -28.42
N PRO A 581 -13.86 43.31 -27.29
CA PRO A 581 -12.41 43.50 -27.30
C PRO A 581 -11.66 42.35 -27.99
N GLN A 582 -12.35 41.25 -28.30
CA GLN A 582 -11.78 40.04 -28.88
C GLN A 582 -12.24 39.80 -30.33
N GLY A 583 -13.10 40.67 -30.87
CA GLY A 583 -13.72 40.46 -32.19
C GLY A 583 -14.64 39.23 -32.25
N LEU A 584 -15.07 38.70 -31.10
CA LEU A 584 -15.85 37.47 -30.99
C LEU A 584 -17.28 37.64 -31.52
N TYR A 585 -17.89 38.79 -31.23
CA TYR A 585 -19.25 39.12 -31.68
C TYR A 585 -19.25 39.55 -33.15
N ALA A 586 -18.23 40.30 -33.57
CA ALA A 586 -18.06 40.74 -34.96
C ALA A 586 -17.74 39.57 -35.92
N ALA A 587 -17.04 38.53 -35.45
CA ALA A 587 -16.68 37.37 -36.27
C ALA A 587 -17.87 36.47 -36.66
N GLY A 588 -19.01 36.57 -35.94
CA GLY A 588 -20.26 35.86 -36.27
C GLY A 588 -20.10 34.33 -36.40
N GLY A 589 -20.16 33.60 -35.29
CA GLY A 589 -20.07 32.13 -35.30
C GLY A 589 -20.77 31.44 -34.12
N ASP A 590 -20.87 30.12 -34.15
CA ASP A 590 -21.68 29.29 -33.23
C ASP A 590 -21.11 29.11 -31.80
N ASN A 591 -20.20 29.98 -31.36
CA ASN A 591 -19.45 29.83 -30.10
C ASN A 591 -19.56 31.04 -29.16
N ILE A 592 -20.62 31.84 -29.31
CA ILE A 592 -20.87 33.06 -28.52
C ILE A 592 -21.76 32.70 -27.31
N PRO A 593 -21.25 32.77 -26.06
CA PRO A 593 -22.06 32.53 -24.87
C PRO A 593 -23.20 33.57 -24.78
N GLY A 594 -24.42 33.13 -24.54
CA GLY A 594 -25.61 33.98 -24.45
C GLY A 594 -26.30 34.26 -25.80
N GLU A 595 -25.68 33.92 -26.93
CA GLU A 595 -26.29 33.99 -28.26
C GLU A 595 -26.36 32.60 -28.91
N SER A 596 -25.22 31.92 -29.11
CA SER A 596 -25.15 30.60 -29.74
C SER A 596 -25.51 29.45 -28.78
N PHE A 597 -25.32 29.65 -27.47
CA PHE A 597 -25.71 28.70 -26.43
C PHE A 597 -26.04 29.42 -25.11
N PRO A 598 -26.89 28.85 -24.25
CA PRO A 598 -27.32 29.52 -23.02
C PRO A 598 -26.16 29.74 -22.05
N TYR A 599 -26.16 30.91 -21.40
CA TYR A 599 -25.27 31.22 -20.29
C TYR A 599 -26.06 31.15 -18.99
N ASP A 600 -25.68 30.24 -18.09
CA ASP A 600 -26.38 30.09 -16.81
C ASP A 600 -25.98 31.23 -15.88
N VAL A 601 -26.88 32.20 -15.70
CA VAL A 601 -26.69 33.30 -14.75
C VAL A 601 -26.60 32.75 -13.33
N PRO A 602 -25.55 33.10 -12.55
CA PRO A 602 -25.43 32.64 -11.17
C PRO A 602 -26.57 33.19 -10.30
N LEU A 603 -27.38 32.31 -9.70
CA LEU A 603 -28.50 32.70 -8.83
C LEU A 603 -28.05 33.17 -7.43
N ASN A 604 -26.89 32.68 -6.96
CA ASN A 604 -26.36 32.92 -5.63
C ASN A 604 -24.93 33.47 -5.69
N ALA A 605 -24.68 34.48 -6.53
CA ALA A 605 -23.38 35.16 -6.52
C ALA A 605 -23.21 35.94 -5.20
N ASP A 606 -22.00 35.93 -4.63
CA ASP A 606 -21.69 36.70 -3.43
C ASP A 606 -21.75 38.21 -3.68
N LEU A 607 -21.50 38.64 -4.93
CA LEU A 607 -21.66 40.02 -5.39
C LEU A 607 -22.05 40.08 -6.86
N VAL A 608 -22.96 40.98 -7.21
CA VAL A 608 -23.34 41.29 -8.60
C VAL A 608 -22.91 42.72 -8.92
N ILE A 609 -22.14 42.89 -9.98
CA ILE A 609 -21.68 44.20 -10.45
C ILE A 609 -22.21 44.43 -11.87
N ASP A 610 -23.10 45.39 -12.02
CA ASP A 610 -23.57 45.85 -13.32
C ASP A 610 -22.61 46.90 -13.91
N THR A 611 -21.84 46.49 -14.91
CA THR A 611 -20.81 47.34 -15.54
C THR A 611 -21.38 48.39 -16.52
N GLN A 612 -22.71 48.48 -16.65
CA GLN A 612 -23.38 49.56 -17.38
C GLN A 612 -23.66 50.76 -16.47
N SER A 613 -23.97 50.50 -15.21
CA SER A 613 -24.33 51.52 -14.21
C SER A 613 -23.20 51.83 -13.23
N VAL A 614 -22.27 50.90 -13.04
CA VAL A 614 -21.17 51.02 -12.08
C VAL A 614 -19.83 51.25 -12.81
N SER A 615 -19.09 52.28 -12.39
CA SER A 615 -17.74 52.54 -12.88
C SER A 615 -16.75 51.47 -12.39
N VAL A 616 -15.64 51.28 -13.09
CA VAL A 616 -14.60 50.32 -12.67
C VAL A 616 -14.08 50.63 -11.27
N GLU A 617 -13.87 51.90 -10.92
CA GLU A 617 -13.41 52.30 -9.59
C GLU A 617 -14.40 51.92 -8.49
N GLU A 618 -15.69 52.10 -8.73
CA GLU A 618 -16.73 51.74 -7.76
C GLU A 618 -16.89 50.21 -7.66
N GLY A 619 -16.81 49.49 -8.77
CA GLY A 619 -16.76 48.03 -8.77
C GLY A 619 -15.57 47.48 -7.96
N VAL A 620 -14.39 48.09 -8.09
CA VAL A 620 -13.21 47.73 -7.30
C VAL A 620 -13.46 47.94 -5.80
N LYS A 621 -14.09 49.06 -5.40
CA LYS A 621 -14.44 49.30 -3.99
C LYS A 621 -15.37 48.22 -3.44
N GLN A 622 -16.37 47.79 -4.21
CA GLN A 622 -17.30 46.74 -3.79
C GLN A 622 -16.60 45.39 -3.60
N VAL A 623 -15.70 45.00 -4.52
CA VAL A 623 -14.92 43.76 -4.38
C VAL A 623 -14.00 43.81 -3.15
N LEU A 624 -13.32 44.94 -2.92
CA LEU A 624 -12.47 45.10 -1.74
C LEU A 624 -13.26 45.10 -0.43
N ALA A 625 -14.48 45.66 -0.42
CA ALA A 625 -15.37 45.61 0.73
C ALA A 625 -15.78 44.17 1.06
N LEU A 626 -16.15 43.39 0.03
CA LEU A 626 -16.49 41.98 0.18
C LEU A 626 -15.32 41.15 0.70
N LEU A 627 -14.11 41.38 0.20
CA LEU A 627 -12.90 40.70 0.69
C LEU A 627 -12.61 40.98 2.17
N ARG A 628 -12.86 42.21 2.64
CA ARG A 628 -12.74 42.56 4.07
C ARG A 628 -13.82 41.87 4.91
N GLU A 629 -15.06 41.87 4.44
CA GLU A 629 -16.18 41.21 5.12
C GLU A 629 -15.93 39.71 5.30
N ARG A 630 -15.35 39.06 4.28
CA ARG A 630 -14.95 37.65 4.30
C ARG A 630 -13.64 37.38 5.06
N GLY A 631 -12.98 38.40 5.60
CA GLY A 631 -11.72 38.26 6.33
C GLY A 631 -10.53 37.85 5.47
N ALA A 632 -10.61 38.03 4.15
CA ALA A 632 -9.53 37.73 3.21
C ALA A 632 -8.40 38.76 3.28
N ILE A 633 -8.73 40.02 3.56
CA ILE A 633 -7.80 41.16 3.64
C ILE A 633 -8.10 42.10 4.80
#